data_AF-A0A2N0RYQ5-F1
#
_entry.id   AF-A0A2N0RYQ5-F1
#
_cell.length_a   1.000
_cell.length_b   1.000
_cell.length_c   1.000
_cell.angle_alpha   90.00
_cell.angle_beta   90.00
_cell.angle_gamma   90.00
#
_symmetry.space_group_name_H-M   'P 1'
#
loop_
_entity.id
_entity.type
_entity.pdbx_description
1 polymer ?
#
loop_
_entity_poly.entity_id
_entity_poly.type
_entity_poly.pdbx_seq_one_letter_code
_entity_poly.pdbx_strand_id
1 'polypeptide(L)'
;MFNLKVLITFICLISIISSVSSQYISSRDILSQNASFQDISPQDISFIYEEPIDGLILYTTISSTNYLMIWMAFEDEDPECMLPYFHLRIINKITGQTNYIDLNYTLPAEAVCPINIDFLPLADNYILLHYAKTTNGIKGKHGLIINYSGEIMSEIYLGNADGYVELSNEGFIDIEKPDEKGISAWHRYSSPNIVTGEVVEHSSGEFHAPNLPSYTLVDSLNFNLLDGGFGYLYILKYDETKGSPVTKDPNLQYWRIYVSFLKGKTDLTTKPSLLYQTTQKVNNITFKLCSPTYYAEGYVCIITFNNTIMNNNKSWTEINYYQLGFLSTGALVRLDIIPTPTINTDITDIDVRPLYYGGFIIVYQNATASNFYLLDDNGNDLQSRGSFGPEFFHYNTFRTNSTIYGVKEQNKNKLEFLFKLLPKLKQGSEFNPVIESVKPSINEVIDPLIKEIMIKYTIPVKLFTGNVSIFQINDDKYKPGLLRQTFSGDSKLCTIGSDNRTVHIPIFESTFNQQNSTYYVLVENNFVISQERDEPLIGIRKNIWTLSTKSLKTAQHSDSVTGLLRLNEEGSSKFLQMNHSIFFKNMIQEFAKVIPVTEQRLSASGKWQYDPTSPKKVLLSFNIIEAKDHTIELNSQIIFDDISTLIKKKGFTALSFNEYTSLIDESAPFTMTRDYINEFYPLIIIFVVGLAVIIVLYVLARRKNPDARNSVIIETCFIMQDIAMDLAFILLKVKNTPHLFIPTIIFFILPIVINFLLAINIFVSEMAMNPSFNKWVKESPTLSSMCTLFSAIDIQILNTLSSDLFGLRIFSAPLTQRSKKIMLWGVIINIFVEDIPQIIIQGLYYNSVITYDLIPSLVLASGGLVIANKLILRSYHALLRWNHRRDKIREYNRNRRLSAASIRSIRSNVEN
;
A
#
# COMPACT_ATOMS: atom_id res chain seq x y z
N MET A 1 -21.29 21.26 -33.47
CA MET A 1 -21.17 20.34 -34.62
C MET A 1 -20.32 21.01 -35.70
N PHE A 2 -19.02 20.73 -35.71
CA PHE A 2 -18.07 21.07 -36.79
C PHE A 2 -17.04 19.93 -36.82
N ASN A 3 -16.63 19.49 -38.01
CA ASN A 3 -16.32 18.08 -38.23
C ASN A 3 -14.80 17.78 -38.24
N LEU A 4 -14.27 17.26 -37.13
CA LEU A 4 -12.84 16.93 -36.94
C LEU A 4 -12.39 15.69 -37.76
N LYS A 5 -13.29 15.03 -38.50
CA LYS A 5 -13.02 13.78 -39.24
C LYS A 5 -12.32 13.93 -40.60
N VAL A 6 -11.98 15.14 -41.04
CA VAL A 6 -11.36 15.38 -42.36
C VAL A 6 -9.82 15.52 -42.29
N LEU A 7 -9.25 15.78 -41.10
CA LEU A 7 -7.81 15.96 -40.92
C LEU A 7 -7.02 14.66 -40.72
N ILE A 8 -7.68 13.58 -40.26
CA ILE A 8 -7.06 12.27 -39.99
C ILE A 8 -6.84 11.47 -41.29
N THR A 9 -7.57 11.80 -42.36
CA THR A 9 -7.53 11.13 -43.67
C THR A 9 -6.34 11.48 -44.57
N PHE A 10 -5.39 12.32 -44.12
CA PHE A 10 -4.30 12.82 -44.97
C PHE A 10 -2.90 12.27 -44.61
N ILE A 11 -2.77 11.36 -43.63
CA ILE A 11 -1.47 10.80 -43.18
C ILE A 11 -1.28 9.32 -43.59
N CYS A 12 -2.32 8.65 -44.11
CA CYS A 12 -2.29 7.22 -44.42
C CYS A 12 -2.02 6.85 -45.90
N LEU A 13 -1.35 7.70 -46.69
CA LEU A 13 -0.89 7.33 -48.04
C LEU A 13 0.53 7.84 -48.34
N ILE A 14 1.51 6.94 -48.24
CA ILE A 14 2.65 6.72 -49.18
C ILE A 14 3.46 5.50 -48.70
N SER A 15 3.86 4.61 -49.63
CA SER A 15 4.80 3.46 -49.47
C SER A 15 4.43 2.39 -48.41
N ILE A 16 3.91 1.19 -48.70
CA ILE A 16 3.92 0.31 -49.90
C ILE A 16 5.25 -0.43 -50.19
N ILE A 17 5.23 -1.76 -49.94
CA ILE A 17 5.97 -2.88 -50.62
C ILE A 17 7.52 -2.90 -50.39
N SER A 18 8.27 -4.00 -50.16
CA SER A 18 8.23 -5.46 -50.48
C SER A 18 9.16 -6.24 -49.49
N SER A 19 9.26 -7.59 -49.38
CA SER A 19 8.39 -8.75 -49.70
C SER A 19 9.14 -10.09 -49.44
N VAL A 20 8.48 -11.17 -48.96
CA VAL A 20 8.76 -12.63 -49.26
C VAL A 20 10.09 -13.21 -48.69
N SER A 21 10.26 -14.45 -48.18
CA SER A 21 9.51 -15.73 -47.98
C SER A 21 10.09 -16.46 -46.71
N SER A 22 9.75 -17.68 -46.25
CA SER A 22 9.04 -18.85 -46.81
C SER A 22 8.41 -19.77 -45.72
N GLN A 23 7.46 -20.59 -46.16
CA GLN A 23 6.96 -21.92 -45.69
C GLN A 23 7.65 -22.57 -44.44
N TYR A 24 6.93 -23.26 -43.54
CA TYR A 24 6.23 -24.53 -43.81
C TYR A 24 5.04 -24.88 -42.87
N ILE A 25 4.43 -26.03 -43.13
CA ILE A 25 3.10 -26.51 -42.67
C ILE A 25 3.21 -27.69 -41.67
N SER A 26 2.34 -27.68 -40.64
CA SER A 26 1.73 -28.82 -39.89
C SER A 26 2.53 -30.06 -39.44
N SER A 27 2.51 -30.31 -38.13
CA SER A 27 1.87 -31.49 -37.46
C SER A 27 2.05 -31.33 -35.93
N ARG A 28 1.02 -31.40 -35.06
CA ARG A 28 0.31 -32.58 -34.53
C ARG A 28 1.21 -33.79 -34.25
N ASP A 29 1.45 -34.06 -32.97
CA ASP A 29 1.28 -35.41 -32.43
C ASP A 29 0.75 -35.37 -30.98
N ILE A 30 0.20 -36.50 -30.54
CA ILE A 30 -0.60 -36.72 -29.32
C ILE A 30 -0.11 -38.03 -28.66
N LEU A 31 -0.32 -38.18 -27.33
CA LEU A 31 0.05 -39.35 -26.47
C LEU A 31 1.57 -39.47 -26.19
N SER A 32 2.03 -40.00 -25.05
CA SER A 32 1.39 -40.62 -23.86
C SER A 32 2.22 -40.25 -22.61
N GLN A 33 1.64 -40.05 -21.41
CA GLN A 33 1.28 -41.09 -20.43
C GLN A 33 2.24 -42.29 -20.35
N ASN A 34 3.20 -42.23 -19.41
CA ASN A 34 3.56 -43.28 -18.44
C ASN A 34 5.01 -43.09 -17.97
N ALA A 35 5.22 -42.20 -17.00
CA ALA A 35 6.38 -42.30 -16.13
C ALA A 35 6.05 -43.33 -15.04
N SER A 36 6.57 -44.54 -15.21
CA SER A 36 6.45 -45.63 -14.24
C SER A 36 7.05 -45.24 -12.89
N PHE A 37 6.45 -45.72 -11.80
CA PHE A 37 7.15 -45.87 -10.53
C PHE A 37 8.47 -46.62 -10.76
N GLN A 38 9.59 -45.97 -10.45
CA GLN A 38 10.88 -46.64 -10.27
C GLN A 38 11.49 -46.09 -8.99
N ASP A 39 11.86 -47.03 -8.11
CA ASP A 39 12.32 -46.76 -6.76
C ASP A 39 13.58 -45.89 -6.73
N ILE A 40 13.46 -44.69 -6.16
CA ILE A 40 14.60 -44.02 -5.55
C ILE A 40 14.65 -44.51 -4.10
N SER A 41 15.48 -45.51 -3.84
CA SER A 41 15.86 -45.86 -2.47
C SER A 41 16.52 -44.64 -1.83
N PRO A 42 15.94 -44.01 -0.78
CA PRO A 42 16.60 -42.90 -0.11
C PRO A 42 17.83 -43.44 0.62
N GLN A 43 18.98 -42.79 0.45
CA GLN A 43 20.08 -42.98 1.38
C GLN A 43 19.70 -42.30 2.70
N ASP A 44 19.71 -43.05 3.81
CA ASP A 44 19.60 -42.46 5.14
C ASP A 44 20.73 -41.44 5.33
N ILE A 45 20.40 -40.25 5.81
CA ILE A 45 21.38 -39.18 6.01
C ILE A 45 21.76 -39.14 7.49
N SER A 46 23.03 -39.30 7.80
CA SER A 46 23.56 -39.07 9.15
C SER A 46 24.19 -37.68 9.27
N PHE A 47 23.95 -37.03 10.41
CA PHE A 47 24.59 -35.77 10.81
C PHE A 47 25.12 -35.93 12.23
N ILE A 48 26.39 -35.60 12.44
CA ILE A 48 27.01 -35.63 13.77
C ILE A 48 27.13 -34.20 14.27
N TYR A 49 26.51 -33.93 15.42
CA TYR A 49 26.71 -32.73 16.20
C TYR A 49 27.72 -33.01 17.32
N GLU A 50 28.66 -32.09 17.55
CA GLU A 50 29.66 -32.16 18.60
C GLU A 50 29.48 -30.94 19.51
N GLU A 51 29.09 -31.19 20.76
CA GLU A 51 28.86 -30.16 21.76
C GLU A 51 30.19 -29.72 22.40
N PRO A 52 30.54 -28.41 22.37
CA PRO A 52 31.78 -27.92 22.96
C PRO A 52 31.81 -27.94 24.50
N ILE A 53 30.67 -28.11 25.18
CA ILE A 53 30.57 -28.15 26.64
C ILE A 53 30.42 -29.60 27.13
N ASP A 54 31.47 -30.12 27.76
CA ASP A 54 31.45 -31.45 28.40
C ASP A 54 30.33 -31.56 29.45
N GLY A 55 29.52 -32.63 29.34
CA GLY A 55 28.49 -32.98 30.31
C GLY A 55 27.08 -32.45 30.05
N LEU A 56 26.86 -31.70 28.97
CA LEU A 56 25.50 -31.38 28.52
C LEU A 56 24.84 -32.59 27.82
N ILE A 57 23.64 -32.95 28.28
CA ILE A 57 22.79 -33.98 27.67
C ILE A 57 21.71 -33.36 26.77
N LEU A 58 21.19 -34.14 25.83
CA LEU A 58 20.04 -33.75 25.01
C LEU A 58 18.75 -33.85 25.83
N TYR A 59 18.01 -32.74 25.97
CA TYR A 59 16.67 -32.77 26.55
C TYR A 59 15.59 -32.90 25.47
N THR A 60 15.57 -32.01 24.47
CA THR A 60 14.60 -32.08 23.37
C THR A 60 15.08 -31.36 22.11
N THR A 61 14.36 -31.56 21.00
CA THR A 61 14.62 -30.89 19.74
C THR A 61 13.36 -30.29 19.12
N ILE A 62 13.43 -29.01 18.75
CA ILE A 62 12.40 -28.31 17.99
C ILE A 62 12.89 -28.08 16.57
N SER A 63 12.02 -28.26 15.57
CA SER A 63 12.41 -28.05 14.17
C SER A 63 11.48 -27.11 13.44
N SER A 64 12.04 -26.02 12.95
CA SER A 64 11.39 -25.08 12.04
C SER A 64 11.78 -25.38 10.58
N THR A 65 11.26 -24.62 9.62
CA THR A 65 11.64 -24.75 8.20
C THR A 65 13.16 -24.62 8.00
N ASN A 66 13.78 -23.63 8.65
CA ASN A 66 15.17 -23.22 8.38
C ASN A 66 16.16 -23.67 9.46
N TYR A 67 15.69 -23.99 10.66
CA TYR A 67 16.53 -24.27 11.83
C TYR A 67 16.16 -25.58 12.52
N LEU A 68 17.17 -26.32 12.96
CA LEU A 68 17.05 -27.36 13.99
C LEU A 68 17.54 -26.74 15.30
N MET A 69 16.68 -26.74 16.31
CA MET A 69 16.97 -26.26 17.65
C MET A 69 17.16 -27.45 18.57
N ILE A 70 18.29 -27.50 19.26
CA ILE A 70 18.66 -28.56 20.21
C ILE A 70 18.74 -27.90 21.58
N TRP A 71 17.83 -28.26 22.50
CA TRP A 71 17.90 -27.83 23.90
C TRP A 71 18.63 -28.91 24.69
N MET A 72 19.68 -28.48 25.39
CA MET A 72 20.54 -29.30 26.21
C MET A 72 20.56 -28.77 27.66
N ALA A 73 20.81 -29.67 28.60
CA ALA A 73 20.83 -29.38 30.03
C ALA A 73 21.92 -30.21 30.73
N PHE A 74 22.28 -29.84 31.95
CA PHE A 74 23.01 -30.73 32.86
C PHE A 74 22.01 -31.46 33.74
N GLU A 75 22.17 -32.77 33.90
CA GLU A 75 21.41 -33.58 34.85
C GLU A 75 21.70 -33.15 36.30
N ASP A 76 20.69 -33.26 37.16
CA ASP A 76 20.86 -33.21 38.62
C ASP A 76 21.07 -34.63 39.20
N GLU A 77 21.22 -34.79 40.52
CA GLU A 77 21.22 -36.12 41.14
C GLU A 77 19.83 -36.77 41.10
N ASP A 78 18.76 -35.96 41.04
CA ASP A 78 17.38 -36.40 40.81
C ASP A 78 17.06 -36.41 39.30
N PRO A 79 16.69 -37.56 38.69
CA PRO A 79 16.38 -37.65 37.26
C PRO A 79 15.09 -36.91 36.84
N GLU A 80 14.24 -36.47 37.77
CA GLU A 80 13.12 -35.57 37.44
C GLU A 80 13.55 -34.09 37.34
N CYS A 81 14.83 -33.78 37.60
CA CYS A 81 15.34 -32.42 37.77
C CYS A 81 16.60 -32.13 36.92
N MET A 82 16.88 -30.84 36.70
CA MET A 82 18.07 -30.37 35.96
C MET A 82 18.74 -29.17 36.66
N LEU A 83 20.00 -28.91 36.34
CA LEU A 83 20.64 -27.66 36.77
C LEU A 83 19.96 -26.43 36.13
N PRO A 84 19.90 -25.27 36.83
CA PRO A 84 19.06 -24.14 36.44
C PRO A 84 19.63 -23.25 35.32
N TYR A 85 20.33 -23.84 34.36
CA TYR A 85 20.96 -23.17 33.22
C TYR A 85 20.34 -23.64 31.90
N PHE A 86 20.09 -22.71 30.98
CA PHE A 86 19.44 -22.98 29.71
C PHE A 86 20.46 -22.92 28.55
N HIS A 87 20.71 -24.05 27.91
CA HIS A 87 21.65 -24.19 26.80
C HIS A 87 20.92 -24.60 25.51
N LEU A 88 20.86 -23.69 24.55
CA LEU A 88 20.18 -23.91 23.27
C LEU A 88 21.18 -23.79 22.11
N ARG A 89 21.05 -24.66 21.12
CA ARG A 89 21.86 -24.70 19.90
C ARG A 89 20.95 -24.54 18.69
N ILE A 90 21.14 -23.49 17.91
CA ILE A 90 20.32 -23.17 16.74
C ILE A 90 21.14 -23.47 15.47
N ILE A 91 20.90 -24.62 14.87
CA ILE A 91 21.60 -25.07 13.66
C ILE A 91 20.81 -24.64 12.42
N ASN A 92 21.43 -23.83 11.56
CA ASN A 92 20.86 -23.49 10.26
C ASN A 92 20.96 -24.68 9.29
N LYS A 93 19.82 -25.17 8.82
CA LYS A 93 19.72 -26.36 7.95
C LYS A 93 20.34 -26.18 6.56
N ILE A 94 20.51 -24.95 6.10
CA ILE A 94 21.05 -24.62 4.76
C ILE A 94 22.56 -24.40 4.84
N THR A 95 23.04 -23.65 5.84
CA THR A 95 24.45 -23.28 5.95
C THR A 95 25.26 -24.20 6.87
N GLY A 96 24.61 -25.07 7.65
CA GLY A 96 25.24 -25.90 8.69
C GLY A 96 25.78 -25.11 9.89
N GLN A 97 25.59 -23.79 9.92
CA GLN A 97 26.11 -22.94 11.00
C GLN A 97 25.27 -23.10 12.27
N THR A 98 25.95 -23.45 13.37
CA THR A 98 25.38 -23.46 14.72
C THR A 98 25.57 -22.11 15.38
N ASN A 99 24.49 -21.56 15.92
CA ASN A 99 24.52 -20.45 16.86
C ASN A 99 24.27 -20.97 18.29
N TYR A 100 25.04 -20.48 19.25
CA TYR A 100 25.09 -20.97 20.63
C TYR A 100 24.43 -19.94 21.55
N ILE A 101 23.41 -20.38 22.30
CA ILE A 101 22.77 -19.58 23.34
C ILE A 101 23.00 -20.30 24.66
N ASP A 102 23.91 -19.77 25.46
CA ASP A 102 24.14 -20.16 26.85
C ASP A 102 23.60 -19.03 27.72
N LEU A 103 22.35 -19.18 28.20
CA LEU A 103 21.60 -18.06 28.77
C LEU A 103 22.12 -17.70 30.16
N ASN A 104 22.55 -16.45 30.34
CA ASN A 104 22.96 -15.91 31.64
C ASN A 104 21.74 -15.54 32.52
N TYR A 105 20.88 -16.52 32.77
CA TYR A 105 19.69 -16.43 33.63
C TYR A 105 19.59 -17.72 34.44
N THR A 106 19.53 -17.61 35.77
CA THR A 106 19.29 -18.75 36.65
C THR A 106 17.79 -18.98 36.75
N LEU A 107 17.32 -20.11 36.22
CA LEU A 107 15.92 -20.51 36.28
C LEU A 107 15.47 -20.77 37.73
N PRO A 108 14.20 -20.47 38.09
CA PRO A 108 13.70 -20.73 39.43
C PRO A 108 13.57 -22.24 39.70
N ALA A 109 13.63 -22.64 40.97
CA ALA A 109 13.60 -24.06 41.36
C ALA A 109 12.36 -24.79 40.82
N GLU A 110 11.21 -24.13 40.82
CA GLU A 110 9.92 -24.67 40.38
C GLU A 110 9.79 -24.85 38.86
N ALA A 111 10.76 -24.34 38.10
CA ALA A 111 10.89 -24.57 36.67
C ALA A 111 11.76 -25.80 36.35
N VAL A 112 12.67 -26.18 37.26
CA VAL A 112 13.73 -27.16 36.98
C VAL A 112 13.60 -28.45 37.79
N CYS A 113 12.71 -28.49 38.79
CA CYS A 113 12.53 -29.64 39.67
C CYS A 113 11.08 -29.70 40.25
N PRO A 114 10.19 -30.55 39.70
CA PRO A 114 10.34 -31.26 38.42
C PRO A 114 10.36 -30.28 37.24
N ILE A 115 10.93 -30.69 36.11
CA ILE A 115 11.10 -29.83 34.93
C ILE A 115 9.74 -29.36 34.38
N ASN A 116 9.52 -28.05 34.39
CA ASN A 116 8.37 -27.35 33.82
C ASN A 116 8.86 -26.08 33.09
N ILE A 117 9.57 -26.33 31.99
CA ILE A 117 10.13 -25.36 31.05
C ILE A 117 9.86 -25.88 29.65
N ASP A 118 9.45 -24.98 28.76
CA ASP A 118 9.37 -25.24 27.32
C ASP A 118 9.72 -23.95 26.57
N PHE A 119 10.00 -24.05 25.27
CA PHE A 119 10.34 -22.88 24.45
C PHE A 119 9.68 -22.89 23.08
N LEU A 120 9.35 -21.70 22.57
CA LEU A 120 8.73 -21.50 21.26
C LEU A 120 9.55 -20.51 20.42
N PRO A 121 9.94 -20.87 19.18
CA PRO A 121 10.58 -19.93 18.26
C PRO A 121 9.54 -18.94 17.73
N LEU A 122 9.67 -17.66 18.13
CA LEU A 122 8.81 -16.57 17.70
C LEU A 122 9.26 -16.01 16.33
N ALA A 123 8.51 -15.04 15.82
CA ALA A 123 8.91 -14.25 14.67
C ALA A 123 10.23 -13.48 14.90
N ASP A 124 10.84 -13.00 13.81
CA ASP A 124 11.96 -12.06 13.79
C ASP A 124 13.22 -12.45 14.60
N ASN A 125 13.44 -13.76 14.79
CA ASN A 125 14.57 -14.36 15.52
C ASN A 125 14.53 -14.09 17.04
N TYR A 126 13.33 -14.11 17.61
CA TYR A 126 13.09 -14.19 19.05
C TYR A 126 12.64 -15.60 19.46
N ILE A 127 12.75 -15.90 20.75
CA ILE A 127 12.31 -17.15 21.37
C ILE A 127 11.57 -16.78 22.66
N LEU A 128 10.43 -17.42 22.90
CA LEU A 128 9.73 -17.39 24.18
C LEU A 128 10.15 -18.62 24.99
N LEU A 129 10.86 -18.43 26.08
CA LEU A 129 11.15 -19.47 27.07
C LEU A 129 10.11 -19.35 28.19
N HIS A 130 9.18 -20.30 28.31
CA HIS A 130 8.10 -20.22 29.29
C HIS A 130 8.17 -21.32 30.36
N TYR A 131 8.01 -20.92 31.62
CA TYR A 131 8.29 -21.77 32.77
C TYR A 131 7.47 -21.36 34.00
N ALA A 132 7.39 -22.24 34.99
CA ALA A 132 6.71 -21.96 36.25
C ALA A 132 7.61 -21.20 37.25
N LYS A 133 7.04 -20.21 37.95
CA LYS A 133 7.75 -19.37 38.94
C LYS A 133 6.80 -18.97 40.07
N THR A 134 7.28 -18.97 41.31
CA THR A 134 6.49 -18.47 42.45
C THR A 134 6.83 -17.00 42.73
N THR A 135 5.84 -16.12 42.63
CA THR A 135 5.97 -14.70 42.98
C THR A 135 5.01 -14.38 44.12
N ASN A 136 5.52 -13.83 45.24
CA ASN A 136 4.74 -13.51 46.45
C ASN A 136 3.89 -14.68 47.00
N GLY A 137 4.34 -15.93 46.82
CA GLY A 137 3.64 -17.13 47.28
C GLY A 137 2.57 -17.66 46.30
N ILE A 138 2.40 -17.05 45.13
CA ILE A 138 1.52 -17.53 44.05
C ILE A 138 2.41 -18.14 42.96
N LYS A 139 2.20 -19.44 42.67
CA LYS A 139 2.84 -20.11 41.53
C LYS A 139 2.09 -19.75 40.25
N GLY A 140 2.79 -19.21 39.26
CA GLY A 140 2.24 -18.87 37.95
C GLY A 140 3.20 -19.18 36.81
N LYS A 141 2.75 -19.01 35.58
CA LYS A 141 3.58 -19.18 34.38
C LYS A 141 4.17 -17.84 33.99
N HIS A 142 5.45 -17.85 33.63
CA HIS A 142 6.20 -16.68 33.18
C HIS A 142 6.81 -16.99 31.82
N GLY A 143 6.89 -15.98 30.96
CA GLY A 143 7.53 -16.06 29.65
C GLY A 143 8.72 -15.11 29.59
N LEU A 144 9.91 -15.62 29.23
CA LEU A 144 11.11 -14.83 29.03
C LEU A 144 11.39 -14.73 27.53
N ILE A 145 11.38 -13.51 27.00
CA ILE A 145 11.63 -13.26 25.58
C ILE A 145 13.12 -13.03 25.40
N ILE A 146 13.76 -13.89 24.62
CA ILE A 146 15.19 -13.82 24.29
C ILE A 146 15.39 -13.67 22.79
N ASN A 147 16.38 -12.90 22.36
CA ASN A 147 16.78 -12.88 20.95
C ASN A 147 17.75 -14.04 20.63
N TYR A 148 17.97 -14.33 19.34
CA TYR A 148 18.91 -15.40 18.94
C TYR A 148 20.37 -15.13 19.36
N SER A 149 20.73 -13.93 19.84
CA SER A 149 22.06 -13.64 20.41
C SER A 149 22.15 -13.98 21.91
N GLY A 150 21.07 -14.47 22.53
CA GLY A 150 21.00 -14.80 23.96
C GLY A 150 20.74 -13.60 24.89
N GLU A 151 20.38 -12.45 24.34
CA GLU A 151 20.00 -11.27 25.13
C GLU A 151 18.52 -11.36 25.54
N ILE A 152 18.24 -11.01 26.79
CA ILE A 152 16.89 -11.01 27.38
C ILE A 152 16.23 -9.66 27.09
N MET A 153 15.10 -9.68 26.41
CA MET A 153 14.33 -8.48 26.05
C MET A 153 13.33 -8.10 27.14
N SER A 154 12.58 -9.09 27.66
CA SER A 154 11.55 -8.90 28.68
C SER A 154 11.17 -10.21 29.38
N GLU A 155 10.57 -10.10 30.56
CA GLU A 155 9.86 -11.18 31.26
C GLU A 155 8.39 -10.76 31.40
N ILE A 156 7.47 -11.62 30.98
CA ILE A 156 6.01 -11.42 31.01
C ILE A 156 5.33 -12.46 31.88
N TYR A 157 4.20 -12.08 32.50
CA TYR A 157 3.36 -13.00 33.27
C TYR A 157 2.29 -13.62 32.34
N LEU A 158 2.18 -14.95 32.38
CA LEU A 158 1.29 -15.78 31.56
C LEU A 158 0.29 -16.55 32.44
N GLY A 159 -0.18 -15.94 33.53
CA GLY A 159 -1.26 -16.50 34.34
C GLY A 159 -0.90 -17.80 35.08
N ASN A 160 -1.79 -18.79 34.96
CA ASN A 160 -1.72 -20.09 35.62
C ASN A 160 -0.47 -20.91 35.23
N ALA A 161 0.22 -21.48 36.22
CA ALA A 161 1.43 -22.30 36.05
C ALA A 161 1.26 -23.50 35.09
N ASP A 162 0.04 -24.06 35.01
CA ASP A 162 -0.29 -25.18 34.13
C ASP A 162 -0.89 -24.73 32.77
N GLY A 163 -0.81 -23.44 32.43
CA GLY A 163 -1.35 -22.87 31.18
C GLY A 163 -0.67 -23.41 29.92
N TYR A 164 -1.41 -23.46 28.81
CA TYR A 164 -0.94 -23.90 27.50
C TYR A 164 -0.53 -22.71 26.65
N VAL A 165 0.72 -22.67 26.22
CA VAL A 165 1.28 -21.59 25.40
C VAL A 165 1.64 -22.15 24.02
N GLU A 166 1.23 -21.47 22.95
CA GLU A 166 1.41 -21.98 21.58
C GLU A 166 1.47 -20.85 20.55
N LEU A 167 2.13 -21.08 19.42
CA LEU A 167 2.33 -20.09 18.36
C LEU A 167 1.02 -19.73 17.64
N SER A 168 0.82 -18.44 17.40
CA SER A 168 -0.27 -17.86 16.61
C SER A 168 0.29 -17.25 15.33
N ASN A 169 -0.54 -17.07 14.30
CA ASN A 169 -0.12 -16.44 13.04
C ASN A 169 0.41 -15.00 13.23
N GLU A 170 -0.03 -14.31 14.29
CA GLU A 170 0.34 -12.92 14.59
C GLU A 170 1.18 -12.79 15.88
N GLY A 171 1.57 -13.91 16.52
CA GLY A 171 2.31 -13.90 17.79
C GLY A 171 2.22 -15.24 18.52
N PHE A 172 1.65 -15.24 19.73
CA PHE A 172 1.35 -16.47 20.48
C PHE A 172 0.08 -16.29 21.32
N ILE A 173 -0.45 -17.39 21.83
CA ILE A 173 -1.54 -17.39 22.81
C ILE A 173 -1.08 -18.10 24.08
N ASP A 174 -1.57 -17.65 25.23
CA ASP A 174 -1.66 -18.45 26.45
C ASP A 174 -3.13 -18.82 26.72
N ILE A 175 -3.38 -20.04 27.17
CA ILE A 175 -4.69 -20.56 27.53
C ILE A 175 -4.57 -21.26 28.88
N GLU A 176 -5.17 -20.68 29.92
CA GLU A 176 -5.12 -21.24 31.27
C GLU A 176 -5.84 -22.59 31.36
N LYS A 177 -5.38 -23.44 32.27
CA LYS A 177 -6.08 -24.67 32.65
C LYS A 177 -7.41 -24.35 33.36
N PRO A 178 -8.49 -25.13 33.16
CA PRO A 178 -9.80 -24.76 33.69
C PRO A 178 -9.84 -24.70 35.21
N ASP A 179 -10.56 -23.71 35.74
CA ASP A 179 -10.87 -23.61 37.17
C ASP A 179 -11.91 -24.66 37.62
N GLU A 180 -12.26 -24.68 38.91
CA GLU A 180 -13.30 -25.58 39.44
C GLU A 180 -14.70 -25.35 38.84
N LYS A 181 -14.93 -24.19 38.20
CA LYS A 181 -16.16 -23.85 37.46
C LYS A 181 -16.02 -24.15 35.96
N GLY A 182 -14.92 -24.79 35.55
CA GLY A 182 -14.57 -25.14 34.18
C GLY A 182 -14.42 -23.93 33.25
N ILE A 183 -13.95 -22.80 33.79
CA ILE A 183 -13.61 -21.60 33.03
C ILE A 183 -12.10 -21.62 32.74
N SER A 184 -11.73 -21.47 31.48
CA SER A 184 -10.35 -21.24 31.03
C SER A 184 -10.23 -19.85 30.45
N ALA A 185 -9.44 -18.98 31.07
CA ALA A 185 -9.03 -17.72 30.46
C ALA A 185 -8.06 -17.99 29.30
N TRP A 186 -8.04 -17.10 28.31
CA TRP A 186 -7.01 -17.07 27.26
C TRP A 186 -6.57 -15.65 26.97
N HIS A 187 -5.29 -15.48 26.67
CA HIS A 187 -4.63 -14.21 26.41
C HIS A 187 -3.81 -14.31 25.12
N ARG A 188 -4.10 -13.45 24.14
CA ARG A 188 -3.44 -13.42 22.83
C ARG A 188 -2.46 -12.27 22.77
N TYR A 189 -1.22 -12.61 22.46
CA TYR A 189 -0.07 -11.70 22.46
C TYR A 189 0.45 -11.45 21.06
N SER A 190 0.97 -10.24 20.84
CA SER A 190 1.62 -9.83 19.60
C SER A 190 2.89 -10.63 19.32
N SER A 191 3.33 -10.63 18.07
CA SER A 191 4.74 -10.93 17.75
C SER A 191 5.64 -9.89 18.42
N PRO A 192 6.88 -10.25 18.81
CA PRO A 192 7.83 -9.29 19.34
C PRO A 192 8.12 -8.18 18.33
N ASN A 193 8.20 -6.95 18.81
CA ASN A 193 8.64 -5.82 17.99
C ASN A 193 10.07 -6.07 17.49
N ILE A 194 10.29 -6.00 16.17
CA ILE A 194 11.59 -6.29 15.53
C ILE A 194 12.77 -5.44 16.05
N VAL A 195 12.52 -4.29 16.69
CA VAL A 195 13.54 -3.41 17.27
C VAL A 195 13.62 -3.55 18.79
N THR A 196 12.49 -3.56 19.50
CA THR A 196 12.47 -3.52 20.98
C THR A 196 12.29 -4.88 21.65
N GLY A 197 11.92 -5.93 20.91
CA GLY A 197 11.52 -7.24 21.47
C GLY A 197 10.26 -7.20 22.33
N GLU A 198 9.56 -6.06 22.39
CA GLU A 198 8.38 -5.85 23.21
C GLU A 198 7.17 -6.60 22.63
N VAL A 199 6.35 -7.16 23.52
CA VAL A 199 5.13 -7.90 23.19
C VAL A 199 3.95 -7.28 23.93
N VAL A 200 2.81 -7.18 23.24
CA VAL A 200 1.59 -6.54 23.74
C VAL A 200 0.44 -7.55 23.73
N GLU A 201 -0.37 -7.59 24.79
CA GLU A 201 -1.65 -8.32 24.79
C GLU A 201 -2.65 -7.59 23.88
N HIS A 202 -3.15 -8.27 22.85
CA HIS A 202 -4.10 -7.72 21.89
C HIS A 202 -5.56 -8.03 22.23
N SER A 203 -5.81 -9.21 22.78
CA SER A 203 -7.16 -9.66 23.14
C SER A 203 -7.10 -10.77 24.19
N SER A 204 -8.18 -10.88 24.97
CA SER A 204 -8.37 -11.95 25.94
C SER A 204 -9.86 -12.28 26.10
N GLY A 205 -10.15 -13.44 26.65
CA GLY A 205 -11.50 -13.92 26.85
C GLY A 205 -11.54 -15.26 27.57
N GLU A 206 -12.71 -15.92 27.54
CA GLU A 206 -12.96 -17.14 28.31
C GLU A 206 -13.54 -18.26 27.44
N PHE A 207 -13.16 -19.48 27.79
CA PHE A 207 -13.76 -20.74 27.39
C PHE A 207 -14.54 -21.33 28.57
N HIS A 208 -15.74 -21.88 28.32
CA HIS A 208 -16.59 -22.46 29.37
C HIS A 208 -16.92 -23.93 29.09
N ALA A 209 -16.55 -24.83 30.00
CA ALA A 209 -16.93 -26.23 29.93
C ALA A 209 -18.44 -26.40 30.24
N PRO A 210 -19.20 -27.15 29.41
CA PRO A 210 -20.64 -27.33 29.60
C PRO A 210 -20.97 -28.37 30.68
N ASN A 211 -22.22 -28.38 31.16
CA ASN A 211 -22.82 -29.48 31.95
C ASN A 211 -22.18 -29.87 33.30
N LEU A 212 -21.30 -29.04 33.85
CA LEU A 212 -20.62 -29.27 35.14
C LEU A 212 -21.52 -29.55 36.38
N PRO A 213 -22.80 -29.13 36.45
CA PRO A 213 -23.69 -29.52 37.56
C PRO A 213 -23.92 -31.03 37.70
N SER A 214 -23.69 -31.82 36.64
CA SER A 214 -23.87 -33.28 36.64
C SER A 214 -22.65 -34.06 36.14
N TYR A 215 -21.57 -33.36 35.76
CA TYR A 215 -20.37 -33.95 35.20
C TYR A 215 -19.12 -33.31 35.82
N THR A 216 -18.06 -34.08 36.01
CA THR A 216 -16.73 -33.55 36.31
C THR A 216 -15.91 -33.43 35.04
N LEU A 217 -15.13 -32.35 34.92
CA LEU A 217 -14.05 -32.28 33.94
C LEU A 217 -12.95 -33.27 34.36
N VAL A 218 -12.50 -34.09 33.41
CA VAL A 218 -11.44 -35.09 33.63
C VAL A 218 -10.16 -34.70 32.91
N ASP A 219 -10.28 -34.20 31.68
CA ASP A 219 -9.14 -33.89 30.82
C ASP A 219 -9.52 -32.82 29.78
N SER A 220 -8.54 -32.09 29.27
CA SER A 220 -8.69 -30.98 28.34
C SER A 220 -7.45 -30.81 27.46
N LEU A 221 -7.64 -30.58 26.16
CA LEU A 221 -6.54 -30.38 25.22
C LEU A 221 -6.78 -29.22 24.26
N ASN A 222 -5.75 -28.40 24.06
CA ASN A 222 -5.70 -27.31 23.10
C ASN A 222 -5.03 -27.75 21.79
N PHE A 223 -5.40 -27.13 20.67
CA PHE A 223 -4.73 -27.33 19.37
C PHE A 223 -4.92 -26.17 18.40
N ASN A 224 -3.99 -26.04 17.46
CA ASN A 224 -4.01 -25.01 16.42
C ASN A 224 -5.05 -25.32 15.32
N LEU A 225 -5.84 -24.32 14.95
CA LEU A 225 -6.69 -24.34 13.77
C LEU A 225 -5.92 -23.87 12.53
N LEU A 226 -6.33 -24.31 11.34
CA LEU A 226 -5.64 -23.88 10.10
C LEU A 226 -5.80 -22.38 9.83
N ASP A 227 -6.89 -21.75 10.28
CA ASP A 227 -7.18 -20.33 10.09
C ASP A 227 -6.44 -19.38 11.08
N GLY A 228 -5.58 -19.92 11.96
CA GLY A 228 -4.93 -19.15 13.03
C GLY A 228 -5.79 -18.99 14.29
N GLY A 229 -6.92 -19.69 14.37
CA GLY A 229 -7.67 -19.88 15.60
C GLY A 229 -7.13 -21.02 16.46
N PHE A 230 -7.80 -21.28 17.59
CA PHE A 230 -7.46 -22.35 18.53
C PHE A 230 -8.70 -23.19 18.83
N GLY A 231 -8.54 -24.51 18.88
CA GLY A 231 -9.55 -25.44 19.35
C GLY A 231 -9.28 -25.85 20.78
N TYR A 232 -10.32 -25.90 21.60
CA TYR A 232 -10.29 -26.30 23.00
C TYR A 232 -11.21 -27.51 23.19
N LEU A 233 -10.67 -28.63 23.67
CA LEU A 233 -11.43 -29.86 23.93
C LEU A 233 -11.60 -30.13 25.42
N TYR A 234 -12.71 -30.79 25.76
CA TYR A 234 -13.04 -31.20 27.13
C TYR A 234 -13.52 -32.66 27.14
N ILE A 235 -13.02 -33.46 28.08
CA ILE A 235 -13.61 -34.76 28.45
C ILE A 235 -14.33 -34.58 29.79
N LEU A 236 -15.63 -34.88 29.77
CA LEU A 236 -16.51 -34.80 30.92
C LEU A 236 -16.99 -36.19 31.31
N LYS A 237 -16.91 -36.52 32.61
CA LYS A 237 -17.39 -37.78 33.19
C LYS A 237 -18.61 -37.53 34.07
N TYR A 238 -19.62 -38.39 33.99
CA TYR A 238 -20.82 -38.26 34.82
C TYR A 238 -20.49 -38.42 36.31
N ASP A 239 -20.97 -37.48 37.12
CA ASP A 239 -20.73 -37.49 38.57
C ASP A 239 -21.82 -38.26 39.31
N GLU A 240 -21.53 -39.53 39.61
CA GLU A 240 -22.41 -40.45 40.35
C GLU A 240 -22.78 -39.93 41.76
N THR A 241 -22.06 -38.95 42.31
CA THR A 241 -22.31 -38.37 43.64
C THR A 241 -23.20 -37.11 43.60
N LYS A 242 -23.23 -36.39 42.47
CA LYS A 242 -24.06 -35.19 42.26
C LYS A 242 -25.42 -35.50 41.60
N GLY A 243 -25.56 -36.67 40.99
CA GLY A 243 -26.82 -37.14 40.42
C GLY A 243 -27.93 -37.30 41.47
N SER A 244 -29.16 -36.95 41.11
CA SER A 244 -30.33 -37.37 41.89
C SER A 244 -30.41 -38.90 41.91
N PRO A 245 -30.84 -39.57 43.00
CA PRO A 245 -30.84 -41.04 43.12
C PRO A 245 -31.96 -41.73 42.30
N VAL A 246 -32.25 -41.20 41.12
CA VAL A 246 -33.37 -41.58 40.25
C VAL A 246 -32.90 -42.55 39.17
N THR A 247 -32.92 -43.84 39.53
CA THR A 247 -33.04 -44.99 38.62
C THR A 247 -31.90 -45.26 37.62
N LYS A 248 -31.80 -46.53 37.21
CA LYS A 248 -30.91 -46.98 36.14
C LYS A 248 -31.47 -46.52 34.77
N ASP A 249 -31.19 -45.28 34.36
CA ASP A 249 -31.45 -44.86 32.97
C ASP A 249 -30.46 -45.61 32.04
N PRO A 250 -30.94 -46.50 31.15
CA PRO A 250 -30.05 -47.20 30.21
C PRO A 250 -29.39 -46.26 29.18
N ASN A 251 -29.87 -45.02 29.05
CA ASN A 251 -29.31 -43.99 28.18
C ASN A 251 -28.34 -43.04 28.91
N LEU A 252 -27.99 -43.30 30.17
CA LEU A 252 -27.05 -42.48 30.93
C LEU A 252 -25.68 -42.42 30.24
N GLN A 253 -25.29 -41.23 29.83
CA GLN A 253 -24.02 -40.97 29.14
C GLN A 253 -22.92 -40.78 30.19
N TYR A 254 -22.12 -41.83 30.43
CA TYR A 254 -21.03 -41.78 31.40
C TYR A 254 -19.91 -40.83 31.00
N TRP A 255 -19.69 -40.67 29.69
CA TRP A 255 -18.63 -39.82 29.15
C TRP A 255 -19.17 -38.95 28.02
N ARG A 256 -18.71 -37.70 27.95
CA ARG A 256 -18.99 -36.73 26.89
C ARG A 256 -17.71 -35.99 26.49
N ILE A 257 -17.52 -35.78 25.20
CA ILE A 257 -16.42 -35.02 24.63
C ILE A 257 -17.00 -33.79 23.94
N TYR A 258 -16.51 -32.61 24.31
CA TYR A 258 -16.92 -31.32 23.73
C TYR A 258 -15.74 -30.61 23.08
N VAL A 259 -16.02 -29.79 22.06
CA VAL A 259 -15.06 -28.85 21.47
C VAL A 259 -15.62 -27.42 21.44
N SER A 260 -14.78 -26.45 21.76
CA SER A 260 -14.99 -25.01 21.53
C SER A 260 -13.90 -24.50 20.59
N PHE A 261 -14.17 -23.44 19.83
CA PHE A 261 -13.20 -22.83 18.92
C PHE A 261 -13.08 -21.33 19.19
N LEU A 262 -11.86 -20.82 19.28
CA LEU A 262 -11.54 -19.40 19.18
C LEU A 262 -11.19 -19.10 17.72
N LYS A 263 -12.00 -18.28 17.04
CA LYS A 263 -11.82 -17.98 15.61
C LYS A 263 -10.67 -17.02 15.34
N GLY A 264 -9.77 -17.39 14.41
CA GLY A 264 -8.47 -16.73 14.23
C GLY A 264 -8.47 -15.23 13.93
N LYS A 265 -9.46 -14.72 13.17
CA LYS A 265 -9.54 -13.29 12.76
C LYS A 265 -10.52 -12.43 13.57
N THR A 266 -11.35 -13.02 14.42
CA THR A 266 -12.42 -12.28 15.13
C THR A 266 -12.32 -12.39 16.65
N ASP A 267 -11.44 -13.25 17.15
CA ASP A 267 -11.28 -13.58 18.58
C ASP A 267 -12.62 -13.92 19.28
N LEU A 268 -13.53 -14.54 18.52
CA LEU A 268 -14.84 -14.98 19.02
C LEU A 268 -14.77 -16.45 19.38
N THR A 269 -15.13 -16.77 20.63
CA THR A 269 -15.31 -18.15 21.09
C THR A 269 -16.66 -18.70 20.62
N THR A 270 -16.67 -19.93 20.12
CA THR A 270 -17.90 -20.66 19.80
C THR A 270 -18.48 -21.31 21.05
N LYS A 271 -19.80 -21.58 21.03
CA LYS A 271 -20.42 -22.42 22.05
C LYS A 271 -19.86 -23.85 21.97
N PRO A 272 -19.70 -24.57 23.10
CA PRO A 272 -19.23 -25.95 23.09
C PRO A 272 -20.16 -26.87 22.27
N SER A 273 -19.58 -27.54 21.28
CA SER A 273 -20.23 -28.56 20.44
C SER A 273 -19.91 -29.96 20.96
N LEU A 274 -20.93 -30.81 21.11
CA LEU A 274 -20.74 -32.21 21.53
C LEU A 274 -20.18 -33.04 20.37
N LEU A 275 -18.95 -33.53 20.50
CA LEU A 275 -18.32 -34.42 19.52
C LEU A 275 -18.72 -35.88 19.72
N TYR A 276 -18.67 -36.36 20.97
CA TYR A 276 -18.87 -37.78 21.28
C TYR A 276 -19.52 -37.96 22.65
N GLN A 277 -20.31 -39.02 22.80
CA GLN A 277 -20.92 -39.44 24.05
C GLN A 277 -20.99 -40.97 24.10
N THR A 278 -20.84 -41.57 25.28
CA THR A 278 -21.02 -43.02 25.43
C THR A 278 -21.69 -43.39 26.75
N THR A 279 -22.52 -44.44 26.68
CA THR A 279 -23.13 -45.12 27.83
C THR A 279 -22.24 -46.25 28.38
N GLN A 280 -21.08 -46.51 27.76
CA GLN A 280 -20.12 -47.48 28.25
C GLN A 280 -19.30 -46.88 29.41
N LYS A 281 -19.33 -47.55 30.56
CA LYS A 281 -18.52 -47.20 31.73
C LYS A 281 -17.09 -47.74 31.57
N VAL A 282 -16.25 -47.00 30.85
CA VAL A 282 -14.78 -47.18 30.83
C VAL A 282 -14.12 -46.50 32.04
N ASN A 283 -12.90 -46.90 32.39
CA ASN A 283 -12.21 -46.41 33.58
C ASN A 283 -11.77 -44.95 33.41
N ASN A 284 -11.10 -44.67 32.29
CA ASN A 284 -10.62 -43.34 31.92
C ASN A 284 -10.66 -43.14 30.40
N ILE A 285 -10.83 -41.88 29.98
CA ILE A 285 -10.62 -41.41 28.61
C ILE A 285 -9.71 -40.19 28.72
N THR A 286 -8.64 -40.14 27.91
CA THR A 286 -7.71 -39.01 27.85
C THR A 286 -7.36 -38.66 26.42
N PHE A 287 -7.03 -37.40 26.16
CA PHE A 287 -6.41 -36.96 24.93
C PHE A 287 -4.92 -37.33 24.90
N LYS A 288 -4.38 -37.51 23.69
CA LYS A 288 -2.94 -37.68 23.45
C LYS A 288 -2.37 -36.56 22.58
N LEU A 289 -3.01 -36.32 21.43
CA LEU A 289 -2.62 -35.29 20.47
C LEU A 289 -3.83 -34.87 19.66
N CYS A 290 -3.88 -33.61 19.24
CA CYS A 290 -4.83 -33.10 18.26
C CYS A 290 -4.09 -32.32 17.17
N SER A 291 -4.60 -32.37 15.94
CA SER A 291 -3.98 -31.68 14.80
C SER A 291 -4.98 -31.40 13.69
N PRO A 292 -4.77 -30.33 12.90
CA PRO A 292 -5.46 -30.17 11.63
C PRO A 292 -5.03 -31.23 10.62
N THR A 293 -5.98 -31.69 9.80
CA THR A 293 -5.68 -32.41 8.57
C THR A 293 -5.38 -31.41 7.44
N TYR A 294 -4.36 -31.68 6.63
CA TYR A 294 -3.95 -30.74 5.58
C TYR A 294 -4.80 -30.83 4.29
N TYR A 295 -5.76 -31.78 4.23
CA TYR A 295 -6.56 -32.14 3.06
C TYR A 295 -8.06 -31.78 3.18
N ALA A 296 -8.43 -30.84 4.06
CA ALA A 296 -9.83 -30.48 4.35
C ALA A 296 -10.72 -31.64 4.84
N GLU A 297 -10.13 -32.59 5.57
CA GLU A 297 -10.88 -33.61 6.33
C GLU A 297 -11.24 -33.13 7.76
N GLY A 298 -10.96 -31.85 8.06
CA GLY A 298 -11.15 -31.22 9.37
C GLY A 298 -9.95 -31.46 10.30
N TYR A 299 -10.24 -31.88 11.52
CA TYR A 299 -9.30 -32.08 12.62
C TYR A 299 -9.34 -33.54 13.07
N VAL A 300 -8.18 -34.05 13.50
CA VAL A 300 -8.05 -35.39 14.05
C VAL A 300 -7.38 -35.30 15.41
N CYS A 301 -7.98 -35.97 16.38
CA CYS A 301 -7.44 -36.18 17.71
C CYS A 301 -7.25 -37.66 17.99
N ILE A 302 -6.15 -37.98 18.66
CA ILE A 302 -5.85 -39.31 19.19
C ILE A 302 -6.32 -39.32 20.64
N ILE A 303 -7.23 -40.24 20.98
CA ILE A 303 -7.77 -40.42 22.34
C ILE A 303 -7.61 -41.85 22.80
N THR A 304 -7.28 -42.06 24.07
CA THR A 304 -7.05 -43.38 24.66
C THR A 304 -8.18 -43.76 25.60
N PHE A 305 -8.73 -44.96 25.42
CA PHE A 305 -9.77 -45.54 26.26
C PHE A 305 -9.15 -46.63 27.14
N ASN A 306 -9.13 -46.40 28.45
CA ASN A 306 -8.60 -47.35 29.41
C ASN A 306 -9.75 -48.18 29.98
N ASN A 307 -9.70 -49.50 29.79
CA ASN A 307 -10.72 -50.42 30.28
C ASN A 307 -10.09 -51.63 30.99
N THR A 308 -10.75 -52.18 32.01
CA THR A 308 -10.28 -53.41 32.68
C THR A 308 -10.98 -54.62 32.08
N ILE A 309 -10.21 -55.52 31.46
CA ILE A 309 -10.70 -56.82 31.00
C ILE A 309 -10.52 -57.83 32.13
N MET A 310 -11.55 -58.63 32.39
CA MET A 310 -11.47 -59.79 33.28
C MET A 310 -11.64 -61.07 32.47
N ASN A 311 -10.65 -61.97 32.55
CA ASN A 311 -10.75 -63.32 32.00
C ASN A 311 -10.09 -64.33 32.95
N ASN A 312 -10.82 -65.38 33.33
CA ASN A 312 -10.35 -66.47 34.20
C ASN A 312 -9.55 -66.01 35.44
N ASN A 313 -10.15 -65.11 36.24
CA ASN A 313 -9.58 -64.50 37.45
C ASN A 313 -8.27 -63.70 37.25
N LYS A 314 -7.87 -63.38 36.02
CA LYS A 314 -6.85 -62.37 35.72
C LYS A 314 -7.53 -61.10 35.20
N SER A 315 -7.15 -59.98 35.79
CA SER A 315 -7.54 -58.64 35.34
C SER A 315 -6.33 -57.92 34.74
N TRP A 316 -6.48 -57.34 33.56
CA TRP A 316 -5.50 -56.41 33.00
C TRP A 316 -6.20 -55.17 32.46
N THR A 317 -5.45 -54.07 32.34
CA THR A 317 -5.93 -52.86 31.68
C THR A 317 -5.57 -52.95 30.20
N GLU A 318 -6.57 -52.83 29.34
CA GLU A 318 -6.39 -52.61 27.91
C GLU A 318 -6.50 -51.12 27.62
N ILE A 319 -5.56 -50.59 26.82
CA ILE A 319 -5.53 -49.21 26.36
C ILE A 319 -5.76 -49.23 24.85
N ASN A 320 -6.96 -48.83 24.43
CA ASN A 320 -7.31 -48.75 23.03
C ASN A 320 -7.16 -47.31 22.53
N TYR A 321 -6.48 -47.14 21.40
CA TYR A 321 -6.26 -45.85 20.76
C TYR A 321 -7.35 -45.61 19.71
N TYR A 322 -7.96 -44.43 19.71
CA TYR A 322 -9.01 -44.06 18.78
C TYR A 322 -8.68 -42.76 18.06
N GLN A 323 -9.07 -42.70 16.78
CA GLN A 323 -9.01 -41.54 15.93
C GLN A 323 -10.36 -40.80 15.95
N LEU A 324 -10.45 -39.73 16.75
CA LEU A 324 -11.59 -38.83 16.78
C LEU A 324 -11.44 -37.76 15.69
N GLY A 325 -12.19 -37.89 14.60
CA GLY A 325 -12.19 -36.92 13.49
C GLY A 325 -13.42 -36.02 13.52
N PHE A 326 -13.25 -34.70 13.33
CA PHE A 326 -14.35 -33.72 13.37
C PHE A 326 -14.06 -32.46 12.52
N LEU A 327 -15.10 -31.75 12.12
CA LEU A 327 -15.02 -30.51 11.32
C LEU A 327 -14.87 -29.25 12.19
N SER A 328 -14.47 -28.14 11.58
CA SER A 328 -14.44 -26.78 12.18
C SER A 328 -15.80 -26.29 12.71
N THR A 329 -16.89 -26.94 12.30
CA THR A 329 -18.26 -26.73 12.82
C THR A 329 -18.53 -27.46 14.14
N GLY A 330 -17.63 -28.34 14.57
CA GLY A 330 -17.87 -29.28 15.68
C GLY A 330 -18.72 -30.49 15.29
N ALA A 331 -18.89 -30.77 14.00
CA ALA A 331 -19.55 -31.99 13.53
C ALA A 331 -18.57 -33.19 13.56
N LEU A 332 -18.97 -34.28 14.19
CA LEU A 332 -18.22 -35.54 14.19
C LEU A 332 -18.17 -36.13 12.76
N VAL A 333 -16.97 -36.49 12.31
CA VAL A 333 -16.72 -37.20 11.05
C VAL A 333 -16.53 -38.69 11.29
N ARG A 334 -15.76 -39.06 12.32
CA ARG A 334 -15.42 -40.46 12.64
C ARG A 334 -14.94 -40.67 14.06
N LEU A 335 -15.04 -41.92 14.53
CA LEU A 335 -14.37 -42.43 15.71
C LEU A 335 -13.93 -43.87 15.44
N ASP A 336 -12.73 -44.02 14.86
CA ASP A 336 -12.21 -45.30 14.41
C ASP A 336 -11.14 -45.82 15.39
N ILE A 337 -11.09 -47.14 15.62
CA ILE A 337 -10.02 -47.73 16.43
C ILE A 337 -8.73 -47.80 15.60
N ILE A 338 -7.63 -47.35 16.19
CA ILE A 338 -6.31 -47.41 15.57
C ILE A 338 -5.75 -48.81 15.84
N PRO A 339 -5.42 -49.61 14.80
CA PRO A 339 -4.93 -50.96 14.99
C PRO A 339 -3.51 -50.96 15.55
N THR A 340 -3.39 -50.96 16.87
CA THR A 340 -2.13 -51.27 17.55
C THR A 340 -1.73 -52.71 17.21
N PRO A 341 -0.50 -52.95 16.73
CA PRO A 341 -0.10 -54.27 16.29
C PRO A 341 -0.07 -55.22 17.50
N THR A 342 -0.64 -56.41 17.34
CA THR A 342 -0.60 -57.49 18.35
C THR A 342 0.80 -58.08 18.43
N ILE A 343 1.73 -57.33 19.02
CA ILE A 343 3.12 -57.75 19.25
C ILE A 343 3.22 -58.21 20.71
N ASN A 344 3.61 -59.47 20.90
CA ASN A 344 3.73 -60.12 22.22
C ASN A 344 4.98 -59.65 23.01
N THR A 345 5.32 -58.36 22.97
CA THR A 345 6.48 -57.76 23.65
C THR A 345 6.03 -56.60 24.50
N ASP A 346 6.71 -56.38 25.63
CA ASP A 346 6.47 -55.24 26.52
C ASP A 346 6.80 -53.92 25.80
N ILE A 347 5.79 -53.32 25.16
CA ILE A 347 5.85 -51.98 24.58
C ILE A 347 5.71 -50.98 25.73
N THR A 348 6.67 -50.07 25.85
CA THR A 348 6.71 -49.07 26.93
C THR A 348 5.87 -47.84 26.62
N ASP A 349 5.87 -47.38 25.37
CA ASP A 349 5.07 -46.24 24.91
C ASP A 349 4.73 -46.34 23.41
N ILE A 350 3.65 -45.66 23.00
CA ILE A 350 3.16 -45.54 21.63
C ILE A 350 2.78 -44.08 21.36
N ASP A 351 3.51 -43.46 20.44
CA ASP A 351 3.26 -42.11 19.92
C ASP A 351 2.65 -42.18 18.52
N VAL A 352 1.63 -41.36 18.26
CA VAL A 352 0.85 -41.35 17.01
C VAL A 352 0.79 -39.91 16.50
N ARG A 353 1.44 -39.65 15.36
CA ARG A 353 1.51 -38.30 14.76
C ARG A 353 0.95 -38.27 13.34
N PRO A 354 0.12 -37.28 12.97
CA PRO A 354 -0.31 -37.08 11.59
C PRO A 354 0.82 -36.55 10.72
N LEU A 355 0.84 -36.97 9.46
CA LEU A 355 1.84 -36.60 8.47
C LEU A 355 1.35 -35.46 7.55
N TYR A 356 2.31 -34.69 7.02
CA TYR A 356 2.01 -33.52 6.18
C TYR A 356 1.38 -33.89 4.83
N TYR A 357 1.84 -34.99 4.22
CA TYR A 357 1.31 -35.53 2.97
C TYR A 357 0.28 -36.67 3.19
N GLY A 358 -0.48 -36.59 4.28
CA GLY A 358 -1.56 -37.53 4.63
C GLY A 358 -1.07 -38.77 5.38
N GLY A 359 -2.00 -39.45 6.05
CA GLY A 359 -1.76 -40.60 6.92
C GLY A 359 -1.09 -40.26 8.26
N PHE A 360 -0.71 -41.31 8.99
CA PHE A 360 -0.14 -41.22 10.33
C PHE A 360 1.16 -42.03 10.41
N ILE A 361 2.09 -41.55 11.24
CA ILE A 361 3.22 -42.35 11.71
C ILE A 361 2.95 -42.78 13.14
N ILE A 362 3.17 -44.06 13.42
CA ILE A 362 3.13 -44.61 14.77
C ILE A 362 4.54 -45.03 15.13
N VAL A 363 5.08 -44.42 16.18
CA VAL A 363 6.39 -44.72 16.75
C VAL A 363 6.17 -45.47 18.06
N TYR A 364 6.90 -46.57 18.25
CA TYR A 364 6.84 -47.35 19.48
C TYR A 364 8.22 -47.85 19.87
N GLN A 365 8.47 -47.88 21.17
CA GLN A 365 9.71 -48.41 21.74
C GLN A 365 9.50 -49.82 22.28
N ASN A 366 10.49 -50.68 22.07
CA ASN A 366 10.63 -51.94 22.77
C ASN A 366 12.09 -52.12 23.21
N ALA A 367 12.37 -53.15 24.02
CA ALA A 367 13.71 -53.44 24.56
C ALA A 367 14.81 -53.72 23.50
N THR A 368 14.48 -53.72 22.20
CA THR A 368 15.42 -54.03 21.10
C THR A 368 15.56 -52.94 20.05
N ALA A 369 14.60 -52.02 19.90
CA ALA A 369 14.68 -50.88 18.99
C ALA A 369 13.54 -49.86 19.18
N SER A 370 13.84 -48.60 18.84
CA SER A 370 12.85 -47.60 18.44
C SER A 370 12.37 -47.88 17.02
N ASN A 371 11.11 -48.30 16.88
CA ASN A 371 10.48 -48.73 15.62
C ASN A 371 9.33 -47.82 15.21
N PHE A 372 9.01 -47.77 13.93
CA PHE A 372 7.83 -47.05 13.43
C PHE A 372 7.17 -47.74 12.24
N TYR A 373 5.89 -47.46 12.04
CA TYR A 373 5.12 -47.86 10.87
C TYR A 373 4.11 -46.79 10.46
N LEU A 374 3.58 -46.91 9.25
CA LEU A 374 2.70 -45.92 8.64
C LEU A 374 1.27 -46.44 8.46
N LEU A 375 0.31 -45.58 8.78
CA LEU A 375 -1.11 -45.78 8.47
C LEU A 375 -1.55 -44.84 7.34
N ASP A 376 -2.51 -45.30 6.52
CA ASP A 376 -3.27 -44.40 5.64
C ASP A 376 -4.20 -43.48 6.44
N ASP A 377 -4.86 -42.52 5.75
CA ASP A 377 -5.81 -41.63 6.41
C ASP A 377 -7.01 -42.34 7.02
N ASN A 378 -7.29 -43.60 6.68
CA ASN A 378 -8.38 -44.43 7.22
C ASN A 378 -7.93 -45.32 8.40
N GLY A 379 -6.65 -45.26 8.80
CA GLY A 379 -6.09 -46.08 9.88
C GLY A 379 -5.59 -47.47 9.46
N ASN A 380 -5.51 -47.78 8.16
CA ASN A 380 -5.00 -49.08 7.67
C ASN A 380 -3.46 -49.12 7.68
N ASP A 381 -2.87 -50.20 8.21
CA ASP A 381 -1.42 -50.44 8.19
C ASP A 381 -0.92 -50.67 6.75
N LEU A 382 -0.07 -49.76 6.28
CA LEU A 382 0.53 -49.76 4.94
C LEU A 382 1.68 -50.78 4.79
N GLN A 383 2.04 -51.49 5.85
CA GLN A 383 3.23 -52.36 5.96
C GLN A 383 4.57 -51.65 5.68
N SER A 384 4.57 -50.32 5.57
CA SER A 384 5.77 -49.51 5.52
C SER A 384 6.32 -49.36 6.94
N ARG A 385 7.38 -50.12 7.24
CA ARG A 385 7.99 -50.23 8.57
C ARG A 385 9.43 -49.72 8.52
N GLY A 386 9.84 -49.02 9.57
CA GLY A 386 11.21 -48.55 9.76
C GLY A 386 11.68 -48.76 11.19
N SER A 387 12.99 -48.74 11.37
CA SER A 387 13.64 -48.88 12.67
C SER A 387 14.87 -47.99 12.74
N PHE A 388 15.10 -47.40 13.90
CA PHE A 388 16.35 -46.72 14.23
C PHE A 388 17.35 -47.66 14.93
N GLY A 389 16.87 -48.70 15.61
CA GLY A 389 17.68 -49.57 16.47
C GLY A 389 17.63 -49.18 17.95
N PRO A 390 18.34 -49.91 18.83
CA PRO A 390 18.25 -49.75 20.29
C PRO A 390 19.01 -48.54 20.83
N GLU A 391 20.02 -48.04 20.12
CA GLU A 391 20.88 -46.94 20.59
C GLU A 391 20.19 -45.56 20.55
N PHE A 392 19.03 -45.46 19.88
CA PHE A 392 18.32 -44.20 19.63
C PHE A 392 17.27 -43.92 20.71
N PHE A 393 17.60 -42.96 21.58
CA PHE A 393 16.79 -42.58 22.74
C PHE A 393 15.76 -41.48 22.45
N HIS A 394 16.06 -40.56 21.51
CA HIS A 394 15.15 -39.47 21.12
C HIS A 394 14.72 -39.58 19.66
N TYR A 395 13.52 -39.11 19.32
CA TYR A 395 13.04 -39.02 17.94
C TYR A 395 12.10 -37.83 17.74
N ASN A 396 12.03 -37.30 16.52
CA ASN A 396 11.03 -36.30 16.15
C ASN A 396 10.80 -36.29 14.61
N THR A 397 9.84 -35.50 14.14
CA THR A 397 9.44 -35.42 12.72
C THR A 397 9.55 -34.00 12.16
N PHE A 398 9.99 -33.89 10.91
CA PHE A 398 9.93 -32.65 10.14
C PHE A 398 8.55 -32.48 9.52
N ARG A 399 7.69 -31.68 10.18
CA ARG A 399 6.29 -31.37 9.78
C ARG A 399 6.09 -30.83 8.36
N THR A 400 7.14 -30.46 7.61
CA THR A 400 6.99 -29.94 6.22
C THR A 400 7.48 -30.93 5.15
N ASN A 401 8.47 -31.76 5.48
CA ASN A 401 9.20 -32.56 4.49
C ASN A 401 8.90 -34.07 4.60
N SER A 402 8.07 -34.47 5.56
CA SER A 402 7.76 -35.87 5.88
C SER A 402 9.05 -36.68 6.06
N THR A 403 9.84 -36.27 7.04
CA THR A 403 11.08 -36.94 7.45
C THR A 403 10.97 -37.23 8.93
N ILE A 404 11.27 -38.45 9.35
CA ILE A 404 11.48 -38.78 10.76
C ILE A 404 12.98 -38.82 11.04
N TYR A 405 13.41 -38.39 12.21
CA TYR A 405 14.77 -38.55 12.66
C TYR A 405 14.85 -39.12 14.07
N GLY A 406 15.85 -39.96 14.29
CA GLY A 406 16.28 -40.40 15.59
C GLY A 406 17.58 -39.72 15.98
N VAL A 407 17.81 -39.56 17.28
CA VAL A 407 19.09 -39.14 17.85
C VAL A 407 19.63 -40.24 18.76
N LYS A 408 20.92 -40.54 18.62
CA LYS A 408 21.68 -41.39 19.55
C LYS A 408 22.96 -40.69 20.01
N GLU A 409 23.49 -41.12 21.13
CA GLU A 409 24.80 -40.70 21.62
C GLU A 409 25.88 -41.60 20.99
N GLN A 410 26.94 -41.00 20.45
CA GLN A 410 28.11 -41.72 19.94
C GLN A 410 29.25 -41.75 20.98
N ASN A 411 29.40 -40.67 21.74
CA ASN A 411 30.33 -40.45 22.84
C ASN A 411 29.76 -39.27 23.67
N LYS A 412 30.27 -39.02 24.89
CA LYS A 412 29.77 -38.04 25.87
C LYS A 412 29.38 -36.62 25.39
N ASN A 413 29.91 -36.17 24.25
CA ASN A 413 29.60 -34.86 23.65
C ASN A 413 29.11 -34.95 22.19
N LYS A 414 28.89 -36.15 21.63
CA LYS A 414 28.59 -36.34 20.20
C LYS A 414 27.22 -36.99 20.00
N LEU A 415 26.32 -36.23 19.38
CA LEU A 415 24.97 -36.67 19.01
C LEU A 415 24.93 -37.01 17.53
N GLU A 416 24.55 -38.24 17.20
CA GLU A 416 24.30 -38.67 15.83
C GLU A 416 22.79 -38.59 15.52
N PHE A 417 22.44 -37.74 14.57
CA PHE A 417 21.10 -37.60 14.02
C PHE A 417 20.98 -38.45 12.75
N LEU A 418 20.07 -39.42 12.73
CA LEU A 418 19.78 -40.24 11.56
C LEU A 418 18.43 -39.83 10.96
N PHE A 419 18.45 -39.29 9.73
CA PHE A 419 17.25 -38.85 9.01
C PHE A 419 16.76 -39.92 8.02
N LYS A 420 15.47 -40.27 8.14
CA LYS A 420 14.77 -41.21 7.25
C LYS A 420 13.60 -40.50 6.57
N LEU A 421 13.58 -40.52 5.23
CA LEU A 421 12.50 -39.94 4.44
C LEU A 421 11.26 -40.85 4.47
N LEU A 422 10.08 -40.26 4.67
CA LEU A 422 8.80 -40.96 4.63
C LEU A 422 8.13 -40.78 3.26
N PRO A 423 7.38 -41.77 2.77
CA PRO A 423 6.60 -41.66 1.53
C PRO A 423 5.50 -40.59 1.66
N LYS A 424 5.21 -39.91 0.55
CA LYS A 424 4.05 -39.01 0.42
C LYS A 424 2.82 -39.86 0.11
N LEU A 425 1.86 -39.94 1.03
CA LEU A 425 0.70 -40.84 0.92
C LEU A 425 -0.43 -40.26 0.06
N LYS A 426 -0.50 -38.94 -0.07
CA LYS A 426 -1.43 -38.22 -0.95
C LYS A 426 -0.66 -37.39 -2.00
N GLN A 427 -1.26 -37.22 -3.17
CA GLN A 427 -0.68 -36.47 -4.29
C GLN A 427 -0.87 -34.97 -4.11
N GLY A 428 0.24 -34.24 -4.19
CA GLY A 428 0.36 -32.78 -4.16
C GLY A 428 1.72 -32.36 -4.71
N SER A 429 2.05 -31.08 -4.67
CA SER A 429 3.36 -30.58 -5.10
C SER A 429 4.47 -30.96 -4.11
N GLU A 430 5.72 -30.61 -4.41
CA GLU A 430 6.83 -30.81 -3.46
C GLU A 430 6.80 -29.88 -2.25
N PHE A 431 6.04 -28.79 -2.33
CA PHE A 431 5.99 -27.73 -1.33
C PHE A 431 4.66 -27.63 -0.58
N ASN A 432 3.56 -28.17 -1.13
CA ASN A 432 2.25 -28.13 -0.51
C ASN A 432 1.37 -29.36 -0.89
N PRO A 433 0.82 -30.10 0.10
CA PRO A 433 -0.03 -31.27 -0.10
C PRO A 433 -1.31 -31.09 -0.95
N VAL A 434 -1.92 -29.90 -0.97
CA VAL A 434 -3.21 -29.63 -1.65
C VAL A 434 -3.10 -28.77 -2.90
N ILE A 435 -1.91 -28.31 -3.26
CA ILE A 435 -1.64 -27.56 -4.48
C ILE A 435 -1.00 -28.51 -5.49
N GLU A 436 -1.60 -28.62 -6.68
CA GLU A 436 -1.08 -29.39 -7.81
C GLU A 436 0.05 -28.62 -8.49
N SER A 437 -0.16 -27.34 -8.78
CA SER A 437 0.82 -26.47 -9.44
C SER A 437 0.53 -24.98 -9.21
N VAL A 438 1.55 -24.15 -9.48
CA VAL A 438 1.44 -22.69 -9.51
C VAL A 438 1.97 -22.16 -10.84
N LYS A 439 1.44 -21.01 -11.29
CA LYS A 439 1.91 -20.31 -12.49
C LYS A 439 1.94 -18.80 -12.23
N PRO A 440 3.05 -18.08 -12.46
CA PRO A 440 4.37 -18.56 -12.87
C PRO A 440 4.96 -19.58 -11.89
N SER A 441 5.88 -20.41 -12.38
CA SER A 441 6.51 -21.49 -11.63
C SER A 441 7.36 -20.95 -10.49
N ILE A 442 7.67 -21.78 -9.49
CA ILE A 442 8.61 -21.39 -8.43
C ILE A 442 10.00 -21.11 -9.04
N ASN A 443 10.61 -19.99 -8.64
CA ASN A 443 11.86 -19.44 -9.18
C ASN A 443 11.81 -19.03 -10.67
N GLU A 444 10.63 -18.85 -11.26
CA GLU A 444 10.51 -18.40 -12.65
C GLU A 444 10.93 -16.92 -12.81
N VAL A 445 11.63 -16.62 -13.91
CA VAL A 445 11.97 -15.24 -14.30
C VAL A 445 10.85 -14.67 -15.17
N ILE A 446 10.08 -13.75 -14.59
CA ILE A 446 8.83 -13.24 -15.15
C ILE A 446 9.01 -11.90 -15.89
N ASP A 447 8.01 -11.57 -16.71
CA ASP A 447 7.82 -10.20 -17.18
C ASP A 447 7.20 -9.34 -16.07
N PRO A 448 7.72 -8.13 -15.79
CA PRO A 448 7.06 -7.17 -14.90
C PRO A 448 5.58 -6.92 -15.20
N LEU A 449 5.17 -7.06 -16.47
CA LEU A 449 3.82 -6.75 -16.96
C LEU A 449 2.84 -7.94 -16.93
N ILE A 450 3.11 -9.01 -16.15
CA ILE A 450 2.13 -10.08 -15.95
C ILE A 450 0.86 -9.55 -15.28
N LYS A 451 -0.31 -10.01 -15.76
CA LYS A 451 -1.62 -9.53 -15.31
C LYS A 451 -2.32 -10.45 -14.31
N GLU A 452 -1.86 -11.68 -14.20
CA GLU A 452 -2.39 -12.70 -13.29
C GLU A 452 -1.29 -13.66 -12.83
N ILE A 453 -1.48 -14.23 -11.65
CA ILE A 453 -0.87 -15.48 -11.21
C ILE A 453 -1.99 -16.48 -10.92
N MET A 454 -1.68 -17.78 -10.97
CA MET A 454 -2.65 -18.86 -10.78
C MET A 454 -2.13 -19.92 -9.81
N ILE A 455 -3.05 -20.48 -9.03
CA ILE A 455 -2.82 -21.63 -8.15
C ILE A 455 -3.83 -22.71 -8.54
N LYS A 456 -3.36 -23.91 -8.86
CA LYS A 456 -4.23 -25.06 -9.16
C LYS A 456 -4.23 -26.02 -7.97
N TYR A 457 -5.40 -26.25 -7.40
CA TYR A 457 -5.60 -27.15 -6.26
C TYR A 457 -5.94 -28.58 -6.70
N THR A 458 -5.59 -29.56 -5.87
CA THR A 458 -5.87 -30.99 -6.14
C THR A 458 -7.35 -31.34 -5.98
N ILE A 459 -8.08 -30.57 -5.17
CA ILE A 459 -9.52 -30.69 -4.92
C ILE A 459 -10.27 -29.40 -5.31
N PRO A 460 -11.60 -29.44 -5.52
CA PRO A 460 -12.40 -28.24 -5.79
C PRO A 460 -12.47 -27.29 -4.58
N VAL A 461 -12.41 -25.97 -4.84
CA VAL A 461 -12.25 -24.94 -3.81
C VAL A 461 -13.27 -23.80 -3.92
N LYS A 462 -13.44 -23.05 -2.83
CA LYS A 462 -14.13 -21.75 -2.77
C LYS A 462 -13.15 -20.69 -2.22
N LEU A 463 -13.25 -19.46 -2.69
CA LEU A 463 -12.51 -18.30 -2.15
C LEU A 463 -13.04 -17.93 -0.76
N PHE A 464 -12.14 -17.54 0.15
CA PHE A 464 -12.50 -17.22 1.54
C PHE A 464 -11.61 -16.09 2.13
N THR A 465 -11.56 -15.96 3.45
CA THR A 465 -11.09 -14.75 4.17
C THR A 465 -9.57 -14.61 4.34
N GLY A 466 -8.77 -15.64 4.04
CA GLY A 466 -7.31 -15.54 4.04
C GLY A 466 -6.81 -14.64 2.90
N ASN A 467 -5.64 -14.02 3.05
CA ASN A 467 -5.05 -13.14 2.06
C ASN A 467 -4.08 -13.86 1.11
N VAL A 468 -3.95 -13.32 -0.10
CA VAL A 468 -2.75 -13.44 -0.91
C VAL A 468 -2.00 -12.12 -0.87
N SER A 469 -0.69 -12.19 -0.62
CA SER A 469 0.18 -11.04 -0.43
C SER A 469 1.48 -11.21 -1.21
N ILE A 470 1.90 -10.19 -1.95
CA ILE A 470 3.12 -10.18 -2.75
C ILE A 470 4.08 -9.17 -2.14
N PHE A 471 5.28 -9.63 -1.83
CA PHE A 471 6.34 -8.83 -1.22
C PHE A 471 7.58 -8.84 -2.10
N GLN A 472 8.23 -7.69 -2.22
CA GLN A 472 9.60 -7.62 -2.74
C GLN A 472 10.58 -8.02 -1.64
N ILE A 473 11.57 -8.84 -1.96
CA ILE A 473 12.67 -9.20 -1.04
C ILE A 473 13.59 -7.99 -0.88
N ASN A 474 14.04 -7.76 0.35
CA ASN A 474 15.04 -6.76 0.69
C ASN A 474 16.44 -7.40 0.63
N ASP A 475 17.45 -6.65 0.16
CA ASP A 475 18.85 -7.12 0.16
C ASP A 475 19.36 -7.37 1.59
N ASP A 476 18.82 -6.61 2.56
CA ASP A 476 19.04 -6.83 3.98
C ASP A 476 18.11 -7.93 4.51
N LYS A 477 18.69 -9.11 4.78
CA LYS A 477 17.99 -10.30 5.30
C LYS A 477 17.26 -10.06 6.64
N TYR A 478 17.67 -9.06 7.42
CA TYR A 478 17.06 -8.73 8.71
C TYR A 478 15.92 -7.72 8.60
N LYS A 479 15.62 -7.20 7.40
CA LYS A 479 14.48 -6.31 7.17
C LYS A 479 13.30 -7.07 6.56
N PRO A 480 12.05 -6.72 6.92
CA PRO A 480 10.88 -7.28 6.27
C PRO A 480 10.86 -6.92 4.77
N GLY A 481 10.23 -7.79 3.99
CA GLY A 481 10.00 -7.53 2.56
C GLY A 481 9.00 -6.39 2.38
N LEU A 482 9.17 -5.60 1.33
CA LEU A 482 8.27 -4.50 1.01
C LEU A 482 6.96 -5.04 0.43
N LEU A 483 5.83 -4.75 1.09
CA LEU A 483 4.51 -5.14 0.60
C LEU A 483 4.17 -4.40 -0.70
N ARG A 484 3.93 -5.15 -1.77
CA ARG A 484 3.56 -4.63 -3.10
C ARG A 484 2.05 -4.70 -3.36
N GLN A 485 1.43 -5.80 -2.96
CA GLN A 485 0.01 -6.07 -3.18
C GLN A 485 -0.51 -7.01 -2.09
N THR A 486 -1.71 -6.77 -1.55
CA THR A 486 -2.44 -7.75 -0.72
C THR A 486 -3.95 -7.62 -0.89
N PHE A 487 -4.66 -8.75 -0.85
CA PHE A 487 -6.11 -8.80 -0.66
C PHE A 487 -6.57 -10.19 -0.21
N SER A 488 -7.73 -10.24 0.43
CA SER A 488 -8.43 -11.48 0.80
C SER A 488 -9.02 -12.18 -0.43
N GLY A 489 -9.25 -13.49 -0.34
CA GLY A 489 -9.96 -14.25 -1.38
C GLY A 489 -11.41 -13.75 -1.60
N ASP A 490 -12.10 -13.36 -0.52
CA ASP A 490 -13.47 -12.84 -0.53
C ASP A 490 -13.61 -11.38 -1.03
N SER A 491 -12.49 -10.69 -1.32
CA SER A 491 -12.45 -9.35 -1.92
C SER A 491 -13.10 -9.23 -3.31
N LYS A 492 -13.48 -10.36 -3.93
CA LYS A 492 -14.04 -10.49 -5.29
C LYS A 492 -13.07 -10.07 -6.40
N LEU A 493 -11.79 -9.87 -6.10
CA LEU A 493 -10.74 -9.64 -7.10
C LEU A 493 -10.26 -10.96 -7.71
N CYS A 494 -10.14 -12.01 -6.90
CA CYS A 494 -9.86 -13.36 -7.38
C CYS A 494 -11.07 -13.97 -8.08
N THR A 495 -10.82 -14.88 -9.03
CA THR A 495 -11.86 -15.71 -9.65
C THR A 495 -11.46 -17.18 -9.64
N ILE A 496 -12.44 -18.07 -9.73
CA ILE A 496 -12.23 -19.52 -9.82
C ILE A 496 -12.53 -19.94 -11.27
N GLY A 497 -11.64 -20.74 -11.85
CA GLY A 497 -11.78 -21.31 -13.18
C GLY A 497 -12.93 -22.30 -13.28
N SER A 498 -13.31 -22.66 -14.51
CA SER A 498 -14.42 -23.57 -14.78
C SER A 498 -14.19 -25.02 -14.34
N ASP A 499 -12.98 -25.36 -13.91
CA ASP A 499 -12.63 -26.64 -13.28
C ASP A 499 -12.93 -26.68 -11.77
N ASN A 500 -13.35 -25.55 -11.18
CA ASN A 500 -13.50 -25.31 -9.74
C ASN A 500 -12.21 -25.54 -8.91
N ARG A 501 -11.04 -25.65 -9.55
CA ARG A 501 -9.75 -25.99 -8.92
C ARG A 501 -8.67 -24.96 -9.15
N THR A 502 -8.73 -24.22 -10.25
CA THR A 502 -7.77 -23.17 -10.58
C THR A 502 -8.27 -21.83 -10.04
N VAL A 503 -7.47 -21.17 -9.21
CA VAL A 503 -7.73 -19.81 -8.73
C VAL A 503 -6.87 -18.82 -9.51
N HIS A 504 -7.52 -17.83 -10.11
CA HIS A 504 -6.89 -16.71 -10.81
C HIS A 504 -6.79 -15.51 -9.86
N ILE A 505 -5.58 -14.99 -9.70
CA ILE A 505 -5.23 -13.88 -8.81
C ILE A 505 -4.74 -12.73 -9.68
N PRO A 506 -5.46 -11.59 -9.77
CA PRO A 506 -5.04 -10.48 -10.60
C PRO A 506 -3.80 -9.78 -10.03
N ILE A 507 -2.96 -9.26 -10.91
CA ILE A 507 -1.76 -8.51 -10.59
C ILE A 507 -1.94 -7.05 -11.04
N PHE A 508 -1.64 -6.09 -10.16
CA PHE A 508 -1.61 -4.68 -10.54
C PHE A 508 -0.30 -4.36 -11.28
N GLU A 509 -0.36 -3.44 -12.24
CA GLU A 509 0.80 -3.08 -13.08
C GLU A 509 1.98 -2.56 -12.24
N SER A 510 1.69 -1.92 -11.10
CA SER A 510 2.67 -1.43 -10.11
C SER A 510 3.22 -2.48 -9.14
N THR A 511 2.84 -3.76 -9.24
CA THR A 511 3.21 -4.80 -8.26
C THR A 511 4.63 -5.34 -8.47
N PHE A 512 5.01 -5.59 -9.72
CA PHE A 512 6.34 -6.13 -10.11
C PHE A 512 7.23 -5.07 -10.79
N ASN A 513 7.02 -3.79 -10.46
CA ASN A 513 7.63 -2.66 -11.17
C ASN A 513 9.13 -2.43 -10.90
N GLN A 514 9.70 -2.95 -9.80
CA GLN A 514 11.16 -2.96 -9.62
C GLN A 514 11.79 -4.02 -10.53
N GLN A 515 12.74 -3.59 -11.37
CA GLN A 515 13.50 -4.44 -12.30
C GLN A 515 14.55 -5.31 -11.59
N ASN A 516 14.92 -6.44 -12.19
CA ASN A 516 15.98 -7.36 -11.74
C ASN A 516 15.90 -7.74 -10.26
N SER A 517 14.68 -7.79 -9.72
CA SER A 517 14.42 -7.95 -8.29
C SER A 517 13.64 -9.23 -8.02
N THR A 518 13.84 -9.78 -6.82
CA THR A 518 13.17 -11.00 -6.37
C THR A 518 12.00 -10.63 -5.47
N TYR A 519 10.89 -11.35 -5.65
CA TYR A 519 9.65 -11.22 -4.91
C TYR A 519 9.25 -12.58 -4.36
N TYR A 520 8.39 -12.62 -3.36
CA TYR A 520 7.70 -13.84 -2.94
C TYR A 520 6.21 -13.62 -2.83
N VAL A 521 5.45 -14.66 -3.19
CA VAL A 521 4.02 -14.76 -3.00
C VAL A 521 3.77 -15.53 -1.71
N LEU A 522 3.18 -14.85 -0.72
CA LEU A 522 2.61 -15.44 0.48
C LEU A 522 1.12 -15.69 0.22
N VAL A 523 0.65 -16.90 0.46
CA VAL A 523 -0.77 -17.21 0.50
C VAL A 523 -1.07 -17.69 1.90
N GLU A 524 -1.91 -16.97 2.64
CA GLU A 524 -2.36 -17.38 3.97
C GLU A 524 -3.10 -18.71 3.89
N ASN A 525 -3.07 -19.49 4.97
CA ASN A 525 -4.07 -20.52 5.17
C ASN A 525 -5.47 -19.89 5.12
N ASN A 526 -6.49 -20.67 4.75
CA ASN A 526 -7.87 -20.20 4.66
C ASN A 526 -8.09 -19.07 3.61
N PHE A 527 -7.13 -18.83 2.69
CA PHE A 527 -7.37 -18.07 1.45
C PHE A 527 -8.42 -18.75 0.56
N VAL A 528 -8.44 -20.08 0.61
CA VAL A 528 -9.50 -20.93 0.07
C VAL A 528 -9.94 -21.99 1.08
N ILE A 529 -11.18 -22.45 0.93
CA ILE A 529 -11.78 -23.59 1.64
C ILE A 529 -12.16 -24.69 0.64
N SER A 530 -12.29 -25.92 1.09
CA SER A 530 -12.83 -27.03 0.29
C SER A 530 -14.29 -26.76 -0.12
N GLN A 531 -14.62 -26.96 -1.40
CA GLN A 531 -15.99 -26.79 -1.88
C GLN A 531 -16.96 -27.82 -1.28
N GLU A 532 -16.49 -29.02 -0.96
CA GLU A 532 -17.31 -30.14 -0.44
C GLU A 532 -17.65 -29.98 1.05
N ARG A 533 -16.66 -29.56 1.86
CA ARG A 533 -16.73 -29.63 3.34
C ARG A 533 -16.69 -28.28 4.03
N ASP A 534 -16.43 -27.20 3.29
CA ASP A 534 -16.24 -25.84 3.80
C ASP A 534 -15.10 -25.70 4.82
N GLU A 535 -14.16 -26.66 4.83
CA GLU A 535 -12.96 -26.65 5.67
C GLU A 535 -11.79 -25.84 5.06
N PRO A 536 -11.02 -25.10 5.88
CA PRO A 536 -9.85 -24.33 5.43
C PRO A 536 -8.75 -25.19 4.82
N LEU A 537 -8.08 -24.65 3.81
CA LEU A 537 -6.88 -25.25 3.22
C LEU A 537 -5.62 -24.47 3.59
N ILE A 538 -4.49 -25.17 3.62
CA ILE A 538 -3.18 -24.54 3.83
C ILE A 538 -2.71 -23.75 2.61
N GLY A 539 -2.07 -22.61 2.88
CA GLY A 539 -1.52 -21.73 1.87
C GLY A 539 -0.06 -22.01 1.51
N ILE A 540 0.59 -21.00 0.95
CA ILE A 540 1.99 -21.03 0.50
C ILE A 540 2.78 -20.11 1.43
N ARG A 541 3.74 -20.69 2.16
CA ARG A 541 4.54 -19.95 3.16
C ARG A 541 5.54 -19.00 2.49
N LYS A 542 5.96 -17.98 3.26
CA LYS A 542 7.03 -17.03 2.90
C LYS A 542 8.25 -17.74 2.32
N ASN A 543 8.82 -17.15 1.28
CA ASN A 543 10.01 -17.63 0.54
C ASN A 543 9.87 -19.00 -0.16
N ILE A 544 8.69 -19.63 -0.23
CA ILE A 544 8.48 -20.84 -1.04
C ILE A 544 8.23 -20.47 -2.51
N TRP A 545 7.23 -19.63 -2.79
CA TRP A 545 6.93 -19.20 -4.16
C TRP A 545 7.62 -17.88 -4.45
N THR A 546 8.90 -17.97 -4.80
CA THR A 546 9.75 -16.87 -5.23
C THR A 546 9.67 -16.65 -6.75
N LEU A 547 9.70 -15.39 -7.16
CA LEU A 547 9.63 -14.93 -8.56
C LEU A 547 10.65 -13.83 -8.78
N SER A 548 11.31 -13.79 -9.94
CA SER A 548 12.30 -12.76 -10.26
C SER A 548 11.91 -11.97 -11.51
N THR A 549 12.04 -10.64 -11.51
CA THR A 549 11.70 -9.82 -12.68
C THR A 549 12.87 -9.67 -13.64
N LYS A 550 12.62 -9.76 -14.95
CA LYS A 550 13.59 -9.31 -15.98
C LYS A 550 13.56 -7.78 -16.16
N SER A 551 14.64 -7.21 -16.68
CA SER A 551 14.68 -5.79 -17.07
C SER A 551 13.70 -5.44 -18.20
N LEU A 552 13.05 -4.28 -18.05
CA LEU A 552 12.13 -3.69 -19.04
C LEU A 552 12.95 -3.00 -20.15
N LYS A 553 12.96 -3.59 -21.36
CA LYS A 553 13.62 -3.01 -22.53
C LYS A 553 12.84 -1.85 -23.14
N THR A 554 12.75 -0.72 -22.43
CA THR A 554 12.11 0.51 -22.91
C THR A 554 13.08 1.69 -22.82
N ALA A 555 14.03 1.73 -23.77
CA ALA A 555 14.94 2.85 -23.98
C ALA A 555 14.22 4.04 -24.66
N GLN A 556 13.22 4.62 -23.97
CA GLN A 556 12.61 5.88 -24.34
C GLN A 556 12.91 6.91 -23.25
N HIS A 557 13.60 7.97 -23.66
CA HIS A 557 13.80 9.17 -22.87
C HIS A 557 12.45 9.87 -22.63
N SER A 558 12.32 10.51 -21.46
CA SER A 558 11.10 11.20 -21.04
C SER A 558 11.49 12.28 -20.05
N ASP A 559 10.99 13.49 -20.30
CA ASP A 559 11.19 14.67 -19.48
C ASP A 559 10.63 14.50 -18.05
N SER A 560 10.93 15.43 -17.15
CA SER A 560 10.34 15.42 -15.81
C SER A 560 8.81 15.59 -15.86
N VAL A 561 8.07 14.69 -15.22
CA VAL A 561 6.60 14.73 -15.15
C VAL A 561 6.14 15.38 -13.84
N THR A 562 5.17 16.29 -13.89
CA THR A 562 4.55 16.86 -12.68
C THR A 562 3.11 16.36 -12.53
N GLY A 563 2.81 15.76 -11.39
CA GLY A 563 1.51 15.20 -11.04
C GLY A 563 0.79 15.95 -9.91
N LEU A 564 -0.54 15.99 -9.99
CA LEU A 564 -1.43 16.56 -9.00
C LEU A 564 -2.07 15.46 -8.15
N LEU A 565 -1.83 15.52 -6.85
CA LEU A 565 -2.29 14.58 -5.83
C LEU A 565 -3.37 15.25 -4.96
N ARG A 566 -4.48 14.57 -4.68
CA ARG A 566 -5.50 15.06 -3.74
C ARG A 566 -5.39 14.35 -2.39
N LEU A 567 -5.49 15.13 -1.31
CA LEU A 567 -5.64 14.59 0.05
C LEU A 567 -7.13 14.33 0.38
N ASN A 568 -7.39 13.35 1.23
CA ASN A 568 -8.71 13.14 1.83
C ASN A 568 -9.01 14.27 2.86
N GLU A 569 -10.18 14.26 3.51
CA GLU A 569 -10.55 15.36 4.41
C GLU A 569 -9.65 15.44 5.66
N GLU A 570 -9.30 14.29 6.24
CA GLU A 570 -8.37 14.19 7.37
C GLU A 570 -6.98 14.71 7.01
N GLY A 571 -6.43 14.25 5.88
CA GLY A 571 -5.15 14.67 5.34
C GLY A 571 -5.10 16.16 5.04
N SER A 572 -6.18 16.71 4.48
CA SER A 572 -6.31 18.14 4.23
C SER A 572 -6.29 18.95 5.53
N SER A 573 -6.98 18.48 6.57
CA SER A 573 -6.94 19.10 7.90
C SER A 573 -5.54 19.01 8.53
N LYS A 574 -4.89 17.83 8.49
CA LYS A 574 -3.55 17.61 9.05
C LYS A 574 -2.49 18.43 8.32
N PHE A 575 -2.57 18.54 6.99
CA PHE A 575 -1.70 19.37 6.18
C PHE A 575 -1.78 20.85 6.59
N LEU A 576 -2.99 21.40 6.72
CA LEU A 576 -3.22 22.81 7.07
C LEU A 576 -2.80 23.18 8.51
N GLN A 577 -2.66 22.20 9.40
CA GLN A 577 -2.21 22.41 10.79
C GLN A 577 -0.71 22.23 10.99
N MET A 578 -0.02 21.60 10.04
CA MET A 578 1.40 21.21 10.15
C MET A 578 2.30 22.12 9.31
N ASN A 579 3.60 22.12 9.60
CA ASN A 579 4.57 22.73 8.68
C ASN A 579 4.60 21.97 7.35
N HIS A 580 4.15 22.62 6.27
CA HIS A 580 4.06 22.03 4.94
C HIS A 580 5.37 21.41 4.45
N SER A 581 6.55 21.97 4.78
CA SER A 581 7.83 21.40 4.31
C SER A 581 8.15 20.05 4.96
N ILE A 582 7.75 19.87 6.23
CA ILE A 582 7.88 18.60 6.95
C ILE A 582 6.90 17.58 6.36
N PHE A 583 5.66 17.99 6.10
CA PHE A 583 4.66 17.13 5.46
C PHE A 583 5.12 16.63 4.08
N PHE A 584 5.59 17.54 3.21
CA PHE A 584 6.11 17.16 1.89
C PHE A 584 7.32 16.23 1.97
N LYS A 585 8.26 16.49 2.90
CA LYS A 585 9.41 15.61 3.12
C LYS A 585 8.96 14.21 3.52
N ASN A 586 8.13 14.09 4.56
CA ASN A 586 7.69 12.78 5.06
C ASN A 586 6.90 12.00 4.01
N MET A 587 6.01 12.67 3.26
CA MET A 587 5.26 12.05 2.15
C MET A 587 6.17 11.57 1.01
N ILE A 588 7.22 12.33 0.64
CA ILE A 588 8.22 11.88 -0.35
C ILE A 588 8.99 10.66 0.16
N GLN A 589 9.39 10.64 1.43
CA GLN A 589 10.12 9.52 2.03
C GLN A 589 9.28 8.25 2.12
N GLU A 590 7.97 8.36 2.38
CA GLU A 590 7.07 7.20 2.31
C GLU A 590 6.85 6.73 0.87
N PHE A 591 6.65 7.65 -0.08
CA PHE A 591 6.51 7.28 -1.50
C PHE A 591 7.76 6.58 -2.04
N ALA A 592 8.96 7.09 -1.76
CA ALA A 592 10.22 6.49 -2.21
C ALA A 592 10.51 5.10 -1.59
N LYS A 593 9.87 4.76 -0.46
CA LYS A 593 9.92 3.39 0.10
C LYS A 593 8.99 2.42 -0.62
N VAL A 594 7.88 2.90 -1.19
CA VAL A 594 6.85 2.05 -1.83
C VAL A 594 7.04 1.94 -3.34
N ILE A 595 7.62 2.96 -3.98
CA ILE A 595 7.82 3.05 -5.43
C ILE A 595 9.28 2.71 -5.75
N PRO A 596 9.59 2.05 -6.89
CA PRO A 596 10.96 1.78 -7.35
C PRO A 596 11.70 3.05 -7.82
N VAL A 597 11.83 4.06 -6.95
CA VAL A 597 12.41 5.36 -7.27
C VAL A 597 13.18 5.93 -6.09
N THR A 598 14.33 6.55 -6.36
CA THR A 598 15.14 7.19 -5.31
C THR A 598 14.50 8.49 -4.83
N GLU A 599 14.68 8.85 -3.54
CA GLU A 599 14.17 10.13 -2.99
C GLU A 599 14.62 11.34 -3.83
N GLN A 600 15.82 11.29 -4.43
CA GLN A 600 16.36 12.37 -5.27
C GLN A 600 15.60 12.60 -6.58
N ARG A 601 14.81 11.63 -7.05
CA ARG A 601 13.98 11.71 -8.25
C ARG A 601 12.57 12.26 -7.95
N LEU A 602 12.17 12.32 -6.68
CA LEU A 602 10.90 12.89 -6.25
C LEU A 602 11.12 14.25 -5.58
N SER A 603 10.41 15.27 -6.03
CA SER A 603 10.42 16.58 -5.38
C SER A 603 9.02 17.16 -5.29
N ALA A 604 8.78 18.05 -4.32
CA ALA A 604 7.54 18.81 -4.23
C ALA A 604 7.81 20.25 -4.65
N SER A 605 6.88 20.87 -5.38
CA SER A 605 6.97 22.30 -5.72
C SER A 605 6.75 23.22 -4.51
N GLY A 606 6.31 22.67 -3.37
CA GLY A 606 5.88 23.41 -2.18
C GLY A 606 4.54 24.13 -2.35
N LYS A 607 3.98 24.15 -3.57
CA LYS A 607 2.70 24.77 -3.90
C LYS A 607 1.54 23.82 -3.61
N TRP A 608 0.45 24.37 -3.10
CA TRP A 608 -0.80 23.69 -2.83
C TRP A 608 -1.98 24.63 -3.12
N GLN A 609 -3.17 24.08 -3.31
CA GLN A 609 -4.42 24.84 -3.43
C GLN A 609 -5.62 23.98 -2.99
N TYR A 610 -6.77 24.58 -2.72
CA TYR A 610 -8.01 23.82 -2.52
C TYR A 610 -8.51 23.22 -3.84
N ASP A 611 -9.09 22.03 -3.80
CA ASP A 611 -9.74 21.41 -4.97
C ASP A 611 -10.98 22.22 -5.37
N PRO A 612 -11.05 22.78 -6.59
CA PRO A 612 -12.23 23.53 -7.07
C PRO A 612 -13.53 22.71 -7.08
N THR A 613 -13.43 21.38 -7.15
CA THR A 613 -14.55 20.43 -7.12
C THR A 613 -14.91 19.95 -5.71
N SER A 614 -14.04 20.20 -4.73
CA SER A 614 -14.20 19.75 -3.33
C SER A 614 -13.51 20.73 -2.37
N PRO A 615 -14.12 21.88 -2.03
CA PRO A 615 -13.43 23.01 -1.39
C PRO A 615 -12.81 22.77 -0.02
N LYS A 616 -13.08 21.61 0.62
CA LYS A 616 -12.45 21.18 1.87
C LYS A 616 -11.16 20.38 1.67
N LYS A 617 -10.91 19.90 0.45
CA LYS A 617 -9.78 19.02 0.12
C LYS A 617 -8.63 19.81 -0.50
N VAL A 618 -7.40 19.41 -0.18
CA VAL A 618 -6.17 20.03 -0.68
C VAL A 618 -5.61 19.24 -1.86
N LEU A 619 -5.17 19.98 -2.89
CA LEU A 619 -4.34 19.49 -3.98
C LEU A 619 -2.88 19.85 -3.72
N LEU A 620 -1.99 18.89 -3.99
CA LEU A 620 -0.54 18.98 -3.88
C LEU A 620 0.11 18.72 -5.25
N SER A 621 1.27 19.32 -5.51
CA SER A 621 2.06 19.07 -6.73
C SER A 621 3.38 18.37 -6.41
N PHE A 622 3.61 17.25 -7.09
CA PHE A 622 4.82 16.44 -7.01
C PHE A 622 5.45 16.31 -8.39
N ASN A 623 6.76 16.44 -8.45
CA ASN A 623 7.56 16.37 -9.66
C ASN A 623 8.40 15.09 -9.63
N ILE A 624 8.24 14.27 -10.65
CA ILE A 624 9.06 13.10 -10.95
C ILE A 624 10.13 13.58 -11.92
N ILE A 625 11.37 13.73 -11.44
CA ILE A 625 12.50 14.19 -12.22
C ILE A 625 12.85 13.14 -13.29
N GLU A 626 13.42 13.56 -14.41
CA GLU A 626 13.88 12.67 -15.49
C GLU A 626 14.95 11.66 -15.01
N ALA A 627 15.10 10.56 -15.73
CA ALA A 627 16.15 9.58 -15.45
C ALA A 627 17.51 10.07 -15.93
N LYS A 628 18.55 9.94 -15.10
CA LYS A 628 19.93 10.25 -15.50
C LYS A 628 20.58 9.11 -16.27
N ASP A 629 20.24 7.88 -15.89
CA ASP A 629 20.67 6.66 -16.57
C ASP A 629 19.45 5.81 -16.93
N HIS A 630 19.09 5.82 -18.22
CA HIS A 630 17.96 5.08 -18.77
C HIS A 630 18.19 3.55 -18.82
N THR A 631 19.36 3.05 -18.44
CA THR A 631 19.66 1.60 -18.34
C THR A 631 19.44 1.03 -16.95
N ILE A 632 19.40 1.89 -15.92
CA ILE A 632 19.24 1.53 -14.50
C ILE A 632 17.92 2.07 -13.94
N GLU A 633 17.57 3.31 -14.26
CA GLU A 633 16.42 4.00 -13.67
C GLU A 633 15.17 3.96 -14.57
N LEU A 634 14.00 3.90 -13.94
CA LEU A 634 12.72 3.98 -14.65
C LEU A 634 12.45 5.39 -15.21
N ASN A 635 11.79 5.37 -16.37
CA ASN A 635 11.24 6.53 -17.05
C ASN A 635 10.16 7.20 -16.17
N SER A 636 10.17 8.54 -16.13
CA SER A 636 9.24 9.39 -15.35
C SER A 636 7.76 9.14 -15.64
N GLN A 637 7.41 8.81 -16.90
CA GLN A 637 6.06 8.40 -17.31
C GLN A 637 5.63 7.08 -16.67
N ILE A 638 6.50 6.07 -16.67
CA ILE A 638 6.19 4.76 -16.05
C ILE A 638 5.98 4.93 -14.55
N ILE A 639 6.84 5.73 -13.89
CA ILE A 639 6.69 6.06 -12.47
C ILE A 639 5.37 6.80 -12.20
N PHE A 640 4.93 7.69 -13.10
CA PHE A 640 3.63 8.35 -12.98
C PHE A 640 2.46 7.36 -13.08
N ASP A 641 2.50 6.43 -14.04
CA ASP A 641 1.45 5.44 -14.25
C ASP A 641 1.39 4.39 -13.10
N ASP A 642 2.56 4.02 -12.55
CA ASP A 642 2.68 3.25 -11.32
C ASP A 642 2.03 3.96 -10.13
N ILE A 643 2.38 5.24 -9.90
CA ILE A 643 1.80 6.06 -8.83
C ILE A 643 0.28 6.16 -8.98
N SER A 644 -0.21 6.40 -10.20
CA SER A 644 -1.63 6.46 -10.51
C SER A 644 -2.35 5.13 -10.19
N THR A 645 -1.72 4.01 -10.52
CA THR A 645 -2.22 2.66 -10.20
C THR A 645 -2.23 2.39 -8.70
N LEU A 646 -1.15 2.70 -8.00
CA LEU A 646 -1.04 2.55 -6.54
C LEU A 646 -2.10 3.39 -5.81
N ILE A 647 -2.32 4.65 -6.21
CA ILE A 647 -3.35 5.51 -5.60
C ILE A 647 -4.75 4.96 -5.85
N LYS A 648 -5.05 4.51 -7.07
CA LYS A 648 -6.33 3.89 -7.44
C LYS A 648 -6.57 2.55 -6.74
N LYS A 649 -5.51 1.89 -6.27
CA LYS A 649 -5.53 0.62 -5.55
C LYS A 649 -5.07 0.75 -4.09
N LYS A 650 -5.09 1.96 -3.52
CA LYS A 650 -4.43 2.29 -2.24
C LYS A 650 -4.67 1.26 -1.14
N GLY A 651 -5.92 0.91 -0.88
CA GLY A 651 -6.33 -0.07 0.15
C GLY A 651 -5.85 -1.53 -0.04
N PHE A 652 -5.14 -1.84 -1.13
CA PHE A 652 -4.54 -3.15 -1.42
C PHE A 652 -3.00 -3.10 -1.49
N THR A 653 -2.37 -2.01 -1.04
CA THR A 653 -0.94 -1.71 -1.24
C THR A 653 -0.31 -1.14 0.02
N ALA A 654 1.03 -1.05 0.10
CA ALA A 654 1.70 -0.39 1.23
C ALA A 654 1.24 1.06 1.49
N LEU A 655 0.68 1.77 0.49
CA LEU A 655 0.25 3.16 0.67
C LEU A 655 -0.83 3.35 1.74
N SER A 656 -1.69 2.36 2.00
CA SER A 656 -2.74 2.48 3.03
C SER A 656 -2.23 2.34 4.46
N PHE A 657 -1.01 1.84 4.68
CA PHE A 657 -0.48 1.51 6.00
C PHE A 657 0.50 2.55 6.58
N ASN A 658 0.99 3.50 5.77
CA ASN A 658 1.91 4.55 6.26
C ASN A 658 1.16 5.82 6.73
N GLU A 659 1.83 6.71 7.47
CA GLU A 659 1.22 7.84 8.19
C GLU A 659 0.80 9.01 7.28
N TYR A 660 1.50 9.23 6.16
CA TYR A 660 1.24 10.32 5.23
C TYR A 660 0.61 9.82 3.92
N THR A 661 1.00 8.66 3.38
CA THR A 661 0.39 8.14 2.14
C THR A 661 -1.04 7.63 2.33
N SER A 662 -1.43 7.22 3.54
CA SER A 662 -2.82 6.83 3.84
C SER A 662 -3.81 7.98 3.67
N LEU A 663 -3.34 9.23 3.87
CA LEU A 663 -4.08 10.49 3.76
C LEU A 663 -4.45 10.87 2.30
N ILE A 664 -4.00 10.10 1.31
CA ILE A 664 -4.31 10.33 -0.10
C ILE A 664 -5.77 9.95 -0.40
N ASP A 665 -6.45 10.75 -1.22
CA ASP A 665 -7.81 10.47 -1.67
C ASP A 665 -7.81 9.52 -2.88
N GLU A 666 -8.08 8.24 -2.63
CA GLU A 666 -8.19 7.18 -3.65
C GLU A 666 -9.36 7.39 -4.64
N SER A 667 -10.33 8.26 -4.33
CA SER A 667 -11.41 8.62 -5.25
C SER A 667 -10.98 9.65 -6.31
N ALA A 668 -9.78 10.22 -6.17
CA ALA A 668 -9.23 11.22 -7.09
C ALA A 668 -8.28 10.56 -8.11
N PRO A 669 -8.38 10.87 -9.41
CA PRO A 669 -7.34 10.49 -10.36
C PRO A 669 -6.07 11.31 -10.09
N PHE A 670 -4.91 10.64 -10.08
CA PHE A 670 -3.63 11.33 -10.19
C PHE A 670 -3.49 11.86 -11.62
N THR A 671 -3.36 13.18 -11.78
CA THR A 671 -3.38 13.84 -13.11
C THR A 671 -2.11 14.61 -13.36
N MET A 672 -1.56 14.51 -14.58
CA MET A 672 -0.42 15.35 -14.98
C MET A 672 -0.85 16.81 -15.14
N THR A 673 0.00 17.74 -14.74
CA THR A 673 -0.13 19.14 -15.16
C THR A 673 0.19 19.23 -16.66
N ARG A 674 -0.71 19.79 -17.46
CA ARG A 674 -0.53 19.91 -18.91
C ARG A 674 0.56 20.91 -19.27
N ASP A 675 1.28 20.62 -20.35
CA ASP A 675 2.13 21.60 -21.02
C ASP A 675 1.28 22.57 -21.87
N TYR A 676 0.97 23.73 -21.28
CA TYR A 676 0.06 24.71 -21.84
C TYR A 676 0.55 25.35 -23.16
N ILE A 677 1.85 25.29 -23.48
CA ILE A 677 2.39 25.93 -24.70
C ILE A 677 1.81 25.24 -25.95
N ASN A 678 1.70 23.91 -25.92
CA ASN A 678 1.24 23.11 -27.05
C ASN A 678 -0.28 23.21 -27.28
N GLU A 679 -1.10 23.29 -26.23
CA GLU A 679 -2.56 23.42 -26.34
C GLU A 679 -3.00 24.79 -26.92
N PHE A 680 -2.19 25.84 -26.71
CA PHE A 680 -2.53 27.22 -27.10
C PHE A 680 -1.75 27.80 -28.29
N TYR A 681 -0.85 27.03 -28.92
CA TYR A 681 -0.20 27.38 -30.18
C TYR A 681 -1.14 27.99 -31.25
N PRO A 682 -2.37 27.47 -31.50
CA PRO A 682 -3.30 28.10 -32.45
C PRO A 682 -3.80 29.50 -32.01
N LEU A 683 -3.94 29.78 -30.71
CA LEU A 683 -4.32 31.11 -30.23
C LEU A 683 -3.20 32.13 -30.45
N ILE A 684 -1.94 31.71 -30.27
CA ILE A 684 -0.76 32.53 -30.53
C ILE A 684 -0.70 32.90 -32.02
N ILE A 685 -0.99 31.96 -32.93
CA ILE A 685 -1.09 32.24 -34.37
C ILE A 685 -2.18 33.27 -34.66
N ILE A 686 -3.39 33.11 -34.09
CA ILE A 686 -4.49 34.07 -34.27
C ILE A 686 -4.08 35.48 -33.80
N PHE A 687 -3.40 35.60 -32.67
CA PHE A 687 -2.90 36.86 -32.14
C PHE A 687 -1.89 37.52 -33.10
N VAL A 688 -0.90 36.77 -33.59
CA VAL A 688 0.11 37.26 -34.55
C VAL A 688 -0.54 37.72 -35.86
N VAL A 689 -1.51 36.97 -36.39
CA VAL A 689 -2.26 37.35 -37.60
C VAL A 689 -3.08 38.62 -37.37
N GLY A 690 -3.77 38.75 -36.23
CA GLY A 690 -4.51 39.96 -35.87
C GLY A 690 -3.60 41.20 -35.80
N LEU A 691 -2.42 41.06 -35.20
CA LEU A 691 -1.44 42.14 -35.08
C LEU A 691 -0.91 42.58 -36.46
N ALA A 692 -0.68 41.65 -37.40
CA ALA A 692 -0.34 41.96 -38.78
C ALA A 692 -1.44 42.75 -39.51
N VAL A 693 -2.72 42.40 -39.31
CA VAL A 693 -3.87 43.14 -39.88
C VAL A 693 -3.94 44.57 -39.32
N ILE A 694 -3.70 44.77 -38.02
CA ILE A 694 -3.67 46.10 -37.40
C ILE A 694 -2.55 46.97 -37.99
N ILE A 695 -1.36 46.40 -38.23
CA ILE A 695 -0.25 47.10 -38.90
C ILE A 695 -0.65 47.55 -40.31
N VAL A 696 -1.29 46.68 -41.10
CA VAL A 696 -1.77 47.02 -42.45
C VAL A 696 -2.81 48.15 -42.38
N LEU A 697 -3.77 48.09 -41.46
CA LEU A 697 -4.77 49.16 -41.27
C LEU A 697 -4.13 50.50 -40.89
N TYR A 698 -3.13 50.49 -39.99
CA TYR A 698 -2.36 51.69 -39.63
C TYR A 698 -1.60 52.29 -40.82
N VAL A 699 -0.94 51.46 -41.63
CA VAL A 699 -0.23 51.91 -42.85
C VAL A 699 -1.21 52.49 -43.88
N LEU A 700 -2.36 51.87 -44.09
CA LEU A 700 -3.40 52.37 -44.99
C LEU A 700 -3.99 53.71 -44.51
N ALA A 701 -4.28 53.84 -43.22
CA ALA A 701 -4.78 55.07 -42.63
C ALA A 701 -3.77 56.22 -42.81
N ARG A 702 -2.49 55.96 -42.52
CA ARG A 702 -1.39 56.92 -42.65
C ARG A 702 -1.07 57.30 -44.10
N ARG A 703 -1.27 56.39 -45.07
CA ARG A 703 -1.18 56.71 -46.50
C ARG A 703 -2.34 57.60 -46.98
N LYS A 704 -3.54 57.41 -46.44
CA LYS A 704 -4.74 58.15 -46.87
C LYS A 704 -4.82 59.56 -46.28
N ASN A 705 -4.41 59.74 -45.02
CA ASN A 705 -4.29 61.07 -44.42
C ASN A 705 -3.06 61.10 -43.48
N PRO A 706 -1.92 61.67 -43.90
CA PRO A 706 -0.69 61.67 -43.09
C PRO A 706 -0.75 62.62 -41.89
N ASP A 707 -1.59 63.66 -41.95
CA ASP A 707 -1.76 64.64 -40.87
C ASP A 707 -2.75 64.19 -39.78
N ALA A 708 -3.53 63.13 -40.05
CA ALA A 708 -4.42 62.50 -39.09
C ALA A 708 -3.66 61.75 -37.98
N ARG A 709 -4.29 61.64 -36.80
CA ARG A 709 -3.75 60.99 -35.61
C ARG A 709 -3.96 59.48 -35.66
N ASN A 710 -3.41 58.84 -36.70
CA ASN A 710 -3.67 57.43 -37.04
C ASN A 710 -3.17 56.41 -35.99
N SER A 711 -2.37 56.81 -34.99
CA SER A 711 -1.98 55.93 -33.87
C SER A 711 -3.17 55.39 -33.08
N VAL A 712 -4.30 56.09 -33.12
CA VAL A 712 -5.51 55.76 -32.36
C VAL A 712 -6.11 54.39 -32.75
N ILE A 713 -5.81 53.85 -33.93
CA ILE A 713 -6.17 52.46 -34.29
C ILE A 713 -5.51 51.47 -33.33
N ILE A 714 -4.21 51.64 -33.08
CA ILE A 714 -3.41 50.77 -32.20
C ILE A 714 -3.81 51.00 -30.73
N GLU A 715 -4.02 52.26 -30.33
CA GLU A 715 -4.49 52.62 -28.99
C GLU A 715 -5.85 51.96 -28.68
N THR A 716 -6.82 52.04 -29.60
CA THR A 716 -8.15 51.44 -29.43
C THR A 716 -8.10 49.92 -29.40
N CYS A 717 -7.26 49.28 -30.23
CA CYS A 717 -7.10 47.82 -30.21
C CYS A 717 -6.55 47.32 -28.89
N PHE A 718 -5.52 47.96 -28.32
CA PHE A 718 -4.98 47.56 -27.02
C PHE A 718 -6.00 47.73 -25.88
N ILE A 719 -6.74 48.85 -25.85
CA ILE A 719 -7.80 49.07 -24.83
C ILE A 719 -8.87 47.97 -24.90
N MET A 720 -9.30 47.58 -26.11
CA MET A 720 -10.33 46.54 -26.29
C MET A 720 -9.80 45.13 -25.98
N GLN A 721 -8.49 44.89 -26.13
CA GLN A 721 -7.85 43.64 -25.73
C GLN A 721 -7.76 43.54 -24.19
N ASP A 722 -7.38 44.63 -23.51
CA ASP A 722 -7.13 44.65 -22.06
C ASP A 722 -8.38 44.26 -21.26
N ILE A 723 -9.49 44.97 -21.50
CA ILE A 723 -10.78 44.66 -20.87
C ILE A 723 -11.26 43.23 -21.16
N ALA A 724 -10.96 42.68 -22.35
CA ALA A 724 -11.32 41.31 -22.68
C ALA A 724 -10.49 40.29 -21.88
N MET A 725 -9.20 40.57 -21.66
CA MET A 725 -8.32 39.73 -20.85
C MET A 725 -8.68 39.78 -19.36
N ASP A 726 -8.92 40.97 -18.81
CA ASP A 726 -9.33 41.16 -17.41
C ASP A 726 -10.67 40.48 -17.11
N LEU A 727 -11.65 40.67 -18.00
CA LEU A 727 -12.95 40.01 -17.87
C LEU A 727 -12.80 38.48 -17.93
N ALA A 728 -11.95 37.95 -18.82
CA ALA A 728 -11.66 36.52 -18.88
C ALA A 728 -10.99 36.01 -17.57
N PHE A 729 -10.07 36.78 -16.98
CA PHE A 729 -9.45 36.45 -15.70
C PHE A 729 -10.47 36.38 -14.56
N ILE A 730 -11.32 37.41 -14.42
CA ILE A 730 -12.37 37.48 -13.39
C ILE A 730 -13.37 36.33 -13.52
N LEU A 731 -13.83 36.05 -14.75
CA LEU A 731 -14.84 35.02 -14.99
C LEU A 731 -14.32 33.59 -14.81
N LEU A 732 -13.06 33.33 -15.22
CA LEU A 732 -12.53 31.96 -15.39
C LEU A 732 -11.46 31.54 -14.38
N LYS A 733 -10.80 32.47 -13.68
CA LYS A 733 -9.61 32.15 -12.86
C LYS A 733 -9.67 32.68 -11.42
N VAL A 734 -10.14 33.91 -11.21
CA VAL A 734 -10.13 34.54 -9.87
C VAL A 734 -10.94 33.77 -8.82
N LYS A 735 -11.96 33.01 -9.21
CA LYS A 735 -12.73 32.14 -8.31
C LYS A 735 -11.89 31.08 -7.59
N ASN A 736 -10.73 30.71 -8.14
CA ASN A 736 -9.82 29.73 -7.53
C ASN A 736 -9.03 30.30 -6.35
N THR A 737 -9.02 31.63 -6.16
CA THR A 737 -8.27 32.34 -5.12
C THR A 737 -9.21 33.28 -4.35
N PRO A 738 -9.97 32.78 -3.34
CA PRO A 738 -11.05 33.53 -2.69
C PRO A 738 -10.63 34.90 -2.12
N HIS A 739 -9.41 35.02 -1.63
CA HIS A 739 -8.88 36.26 -1.05
C HIS A 739 -8.57 37.35 -2.10
N LEU A 740 -8.41 37.01 -3.37
CA LEU A 740 -8.20 37.97 -4.48
C LEU A 740 -9.51 38.36 -5.19
N PHE A 741 -10.62 37.64 -4.94
CA PHE A 741 -11.88 37.83 -5.64
C PHE A 741 -12.48 39.23 -5.44
N ILE A 742 -12.59 39.68 -4.19
CA ILE A 742 -13.13 41.01 -3.88
C ILE A 742 -12.20 42.13 -4.40
N PRO A 743 -10.87 42.12 -4.14
CA PRO A 743 -9.94 43.09 -4.73
C PRO A 743 -10.04 43.22 -6.25
N THR A 744 -10.06 42.09 -6.99
CA THR A 744 -10.05 42.13 -8.46
C THR A 744 -11.31 42.78 -9.03
N ILE A 745 -12.48 42.50 -8.45
CA ILE A 745 -13.74 43.12 -8.88
C ILE A 745 -13.74 44.63 -8.58
N ILE A 746 -13.22 45.05 -7.43
CA ILE A 746 -13.11 46.47 -7.07
C ILE A 746 -12.24 47.22 -8.08
N PHE A 747 -11.04 46.72 -8.37
CA PHE A 747 -10.11 47.37 -9.29
C PHE A 747 -10.50 47.24 -10.77
N PHE A 748 -11.47 46.39 -11.13
CA PHE A 748 -12.08 46.36 -12.45
C PHE A 748 -13.26 47.33 -12.60
N ILE A 749 -14.12 47.47 -11.58
CA ILE A 749 -15.31 48.34 -11.66
C ILE A 749 -15.00 49.80 -11.37
N LEU A 750 -14.08 50.08 -10.42
CA LEU A 750 -13.77 51.45 -10.00
C LEU A 750 -13.23 52.35 -11.15
N PRO A 751 -12.29 51.90 -12.01
CA PRO A 751 -11.84 52.69 -13.16
C PRO A 751 -12.98 52.99 -14.12
N ILE A 752 -13.84 52.02 -14.41
CA ILE A 752 -14.98 52.17 -15.33
C ILE A 752 -15.92 53.28 -14.86
N VAL A 753 -16.23 53.33 -13.56
CA VAL A 753 -17.06 54.39 -12.96
C VAL A 753 -16.38 55.76 -13.08
N ILE A 754 -15.08 55.86 -12.81
CA ILE A 754 -14.32 57.12 -12.91
C ILE A 754 -14.26 57.62 -14.36
N ASN A 755 -13.93 56.73 -15.30
CA ASN A 755 -13.88 57.01 -16.73
C ASN A 755 -15.24 57.47 -17.27
N PHE A 756 -16.33 56.80 -16.88
CA PHE A 756 -17.69 57.18 -17.27
C PHE A 756 -18.08 58.57 -16.76
N LEU A 757 -17.79 58.89 -15.50
CA LEU A 757 -18.04 60.23 -14.93
C LEU A 757 -17.21 61.31 -15.63
N LEU A 758 -15.95 61.04 -15.98
CA LEU A 758 -15.10 61.95 -16.75
C LEU A 758 -15.63 62.15 -18.18
N ALA A 759 -16.06 61.07 -18.85
CA ALA A 759 -16.62 61.11 -20.19
C ALA A 759 -17.92 61.92 -20.25
N ILE A 760 -18.85 61.71 -19.31
CA ILE A 760 -20.09 62.51 -19.19
C ILE A 760 -19.76 63.98 -18.95
N ASN A 761 -18.85 64.29 -18.01
CA ASN A 761 -18.46 65.67 -17.70
C ASN A 761 -17.90 66.39 -18.95
N ILE A 762 -17.03 65.73 -19.72
CA ILE A 762 -16.54 66.25 -21.00
C ILE A 762 -17.69 66.45 -21.98
N PHE A 763 -18.52 65.44 -22.20
CA PHE A 763 -19.58 65.48 -23.23
C PHE A 763 -20.65 66.54 -22.93
N VAL A 764 -21.08 66.66 -21.67
CA VAL A 764 -22.04 67.68 -21.21
C VAL A 764 -21.42 69.08 -21.29
N SER A 765 -20.16 69.26 -20.85
CA SER A 765 -19.48 70.56 -20.92
C SER A 765 -19.27 71.02 -22.37
N GLU A 766 -18.98 70.11 -23.30
CA GLU A 766 -18.82 70.43 -24.72
C GLU A 766 -20.18 70.72 -25.39
N MET A 767 -21.22 69.91 -25.13
CA MET A 767 -22.58 70.16 -25.64
C MET A 767 -23.15 71.51 -25.21
N ALA A 768 -22.85 71.95 -23.98
CA ALA A 768 -23.32 73.21 -23.42
C ALA A 768 -22.47 74.43 -23.82
N MET A 769 -21.14 74.30 -23.93
CA MET A 769 -20.23 75.45 -24.12
C MET A 769 -19.64 75.58 -25.52
N ASN A 770 -19.79 74.57 -26.39
CA ASN A 770 -19.15 74.54 -27.71
C ASN A 770 -20.18 74.30 -28.84
N PRO A 771 -20.64 75.38 -29.52
CA PRO A 771 -21.61 75.29 -30.60
C PRO A 771 -21.19 74.37 -31.76
N SER A 772 -19.89 74.32 -32.06
CA SER A 772 -19.34 73.47 -33.12
C SER A 772 -19.39 71.99 -32.76
N PHE A 773 -19.17 71.64 -31.48
CA PHE A 773 -19.30 70.26 -31.01
C PHE A 773 -20.78 69.82 -30.99
N ASN A 774 -21.68 70.68 -30.51
CA ASN A 774 -23.13 70.43 -30.53
C ASN A 774 -23.64 70.17 -31.96
N LYS A 775 -23.17 70.94 -32.95
CA LYS A 775 -23.47 70.71 -34.36
C LYS A 775 -22.93 69.35 -34.84
N TRP A 776 -21.67 69.03 -34.56
CA TRP A 776 -21.06 67.75 -34.95
C TRP A 776 -21.79 66.53 -34.33
N VAL A 777 -22.20 66.61 -33.05
CA VAL A 777 -23.00 65.54 -32.40
C VAL A 777 -24.33 65.30 -33.13
N LYS A 778 -25.01 66.36 -33.59
CA LYS A 778 -26.26 66.25 -34.36
C LYS A 778 -26.05 65.63 -35.75
N GLU A 779 -24.87 65.79 -36.34
CA GLU A 779 -24.51 65.18 -37.63
C GLU A 779 -24.11 63.70 -37.50
N SER A 780 -23.80 63.19 -36.30
CA SER A 780 -23.41 61.78 -36.07
C SER A 780 -23.77 61.27 -34.67
N PRO A 781 -25.06 61.24 -34.30
CA PRO A 781 -25.50 60.94 -32.94
C PRO A 781 -25.13 59.52 -32.48
N THR A 782 -25.26 58.53 -33.37
CA THR A 782 -24.94 57.12 -33.08
C THR A 782 -23.49 56.93 -32.68
N LEU A 783 -22.53 57.43 -33.47
CA LEU A 783 -21.11 57.33 -33.13
C LEU A 783 -20.78 58.10 -31.86
N SER A 784 -21.31 59.31 -31.67
CA SER A 784 -21.05 60.08 -30.45
C SER A 784 -21.53 59.36 -29.19
N SER A 785 -22.68 58.67 -29.26
CA SER A 785 -23.21 57.86 -28.17
C SER A 785 -22.34 56.63 -27.92
N MET A 786 -21.98 55.88 -28.97
CA MET A 786 -21.13 54.70 -28.85
C MET A 786 -19.75 55.04 -28.28
N CYS A 787 -19.08 56.08 -28.79
CA CYS A 787 -17.79 56.50 -28.25
C CYS A 787 -17.88 57.03 -26.81
N THR A 788 -18.97 57.71 -26.42
CA THR A 788 -19.16 58.13 -25.03
C THR A 788 -19.32 56.92 -24.09
N LEU A 789 -20.08 55.91 -24.51
CA LEU A 789 -20.27 54.67 -23.74
C LEU A 789 -18.97 53.84 -23.67
N PHE A 790 -18.27 53.66 -24.79
CA PHE A 790 -16.97 52.97 -24.78
C PHE A 790 -15.88 53.74 -24.02
N SER A 791 -15.98 55.07 -23.90
CA SER A 791 -15.04 55.86 -23.08
C SER A 791 -15.20 55.63 -21.58
N ALA A 792 -16.18 54.83 -21.14
CA ALA A 792 -16.20 54.24 -19.81
C ALA A 792 -15.10 53.18 -19.62
N ILE A 793 -14.62 52.53 -20.69
CA ILE A 793 -13.51 51.55 -20.64
C ILE A 793 -12.21 52.31 -20.39
N ASP A 794 -11.78 53.13 -21.36
CA ASP A 794 -10.68 54.09 -21.18
C ASP A 794 -11.06 55.42 -21.86
N ILE A 795 -10.85 56.53 -21.14
CA ILE A 795 -11.10 57.89 -21.60
C ILE A 795 -10.34 58.26 -22.90
N GLN A 796 -9.30 57.49 -23.27
CA GLN A 796 -8.56 57.62 -24.53
C GLN A 796 -9.40 57.32 -25.77
N ILE A 797 -10.51 56.58 -25.66
CA ILE A 797 -11.41 56.32 -26.80
C ILE A 797 -12.05 57.62 -27.32
N LEU A 798 -12.14 58.69 -26.51
CA LEU A 798 -12.50 60.02 -26.99
C LEU A 798 -11.47 60.63 -27.95
N ASN A 799 -10.19 60.20 -27.95
CA ASN A 799 -9.21 60.66 -28.95
C ASN A 799 -9.64 60.25 -30.37
N THR A 800 -10.31 59.10 -30.52
CA THR A 800 -10.81 58.58 -31.81
C THR A 800 -11.77 59.55 -32.46
N LEU A 801 -12.62 60.21 -31.66
CA LEU A 801 -13.54 61.24 -32.16
C LEU A 801 -12.83 62.47 -32.71
N SER A 802 -11.59 62.78 -32.30
CA SER A 802 -10.83 63.95 -32.74
C SER A 802 -9.50 63.58 -33.40
N SER A 803 -9.48 62.48 -34.16
CA SER A 803 -8.28 61.89 -34.77
C SER A 803 -8.17 62.11 -36.29
N ASP A 804 -9.22 62.62 -36.93
CA ASP A 804 -9.35 62.77 -38.39
C ASP A 804 -9.12 61.47 -39.17
N LEU A 805 -9.47 60.34 -38.55
CA LEU A 805 -9.16 58.99 -39.02
C LEU A 805 -9.63 58.76 -40.47
N PHE A 806 -8.73 58.28 -41.32
CA PHE A 806 -8.96 58.10 -42.77
C PHE A 806 -9.45 59.36 -43.52
N GLY A 807 -9.33 60.56 -42.94
CA GLY A 807 -9.86 61.82 -43.48
C GLY A 807 -11.39 61.95 -43.41
N LEU A 808 -12.06 61.16 -42.58
CA LEU A 808 -13.52 61.17 -42.46
C LEU A 808 -13.96 62.24 -41.45
N ARG A 809 -14.84 63.17 -41.86
CA ARG A 809 -15.42 64.24 -41.00
C ARG A 809 -16.11 63.71 -39.73
N ILE A 810 -16.53 62.45 -39.78
CA ILE A 810 -17.13 61.71 -38.67
C ILE A 810 -16.14 61.52 -37.49
N PHE A 811 -14.82 61.59 -37.73
CA PHE A 811 -13.77 61.53 -36.70
C PHE A 811 -13.05 62.88 -36.47
N SER A 812 -13.73 64.00 -36.80
CA SER A 812 -13.21 65.38 -36.73
C SER A 812 -13.90 66.22 -35.64
N ALA A 813 -14.20 65.64 -34.47
CA ALA A 813 -14.91 66.30 -33.38
C ALA A 813 -14.10 67.48 -32.78
N PRO A 814 -14.68 68.70 -32.72
CA PRO A 814 -13.94 69.90 -32.33
C PRO A 814 -13.83 70.08 -30.81
N LEU A 815 -13.13 69.17 -30.12
CA LEU A 815 -12.93 69.21 -28.66
C LEU A 815 -12.05 70.38 -28.19
N THR A 816 -12.46 71.07 -27.11
CA THR A 816 -11.72 72.18 -26.50
C THR A 816 -10.42 71.74 -25.80
N GLN A 817 -9.53 72.71 -25.56
CA GLN A 817 -8.31 72.48 -24.77
C GLN A 817 -8.59 72.10 -23.30
N ARG A 818 -9.75 72.50 -22.74
CA ARG A 818 -10.18 72.08 -21.41
C ARG A 818 -10.42 70.57 -21.37
N SER A 819 -11.23 70.06 -22.30
CA SER A 819 -11.54 68.63 -22.41
C SER A 819 -10.28 67.79 -22.69
N LYS A 820 -9.41 68.25 -23.60
CA LYS A 820 -8.11 67.61 -23.85
C LYS A 820 -7.21 67.56 -22.61
N LYS A 821 -7.29 68.54 -21.69
CA LYS A 821 -6.60 68.52 -20.39
C LYS A 821 -7.25 67.56 -19.39
N ILE A 822 -8.59 67.44 -19.37
CA ILE A 822 -9.30 66.47 -18.52
C ILE A 822 -8.97 65.05 -18.96
N MET A 823 -9.05 64.75 -20.26
CA MET A 823 -8.63 63.46 -20.84
C MET A 823 -7.16 63.14 -20.50
N LEU A 824 -6.27 64.13 -20.54
CA LEU A 824 -4.86 63.93 -20.16
C LEU A 824 -4.73 63.41 -18.72
N TRP A 825 -5.47 64.00 -17.77
CA TRP A 825 -5.47 63.61 -16.36
C TRP A 825 -6.18 62.27 -16.10
N GLY A 826 -7.30 61.99 -16.78
CA GLY A 826 -8.02 60.71 -16.63
C GLY A 826 -7.12 59.50 -16.88
N VAL A 827 -6.32 59.52 -17.94
CA VAL A 827 -5.35 58.44 -18.22
C VAL A 827 -4.27 58.30 -17.14
N ILE A 828 -3.85 59.40 -16.49
CA ILE A 828 -2.89 59.32 -15.38
C ILE A 828 -3.56 58.64 -14.19
N ILE A 829 -4.84 58.94 -13.92
CA ILE A 829 -5.61 58.31 -12.86
C ILE A 829 -5.75 56.80 -13.13
N ASN A 830 -6.08 56.38 -14.35
CA ASN A 830 -6.22 54.96 -14.69
C ASN A 830 -4.92 54.17 -14.44
N ILE A 831 -3.74 54.72 -14.75
CA ILE A 831 -2.46 54.03 -14.45
C ILE A 831 -2.33 53.65 -12.96
N PHE A 832 -2.81 54.51 -12.05
CA PHE A 832 -2.72 54.26 -10.60
C PHE A 832 -3.93 53.53 -10.01
N VAL A 833 -5.10 53.58 -10.66
CA VAL A 833 -6.37 53.01 -10.15
C VAL A 833 -6.72 51.67 -10.82
N GLU A 834 -6.16 51.38 -11.99
CA GLU A 834 -6.44 50.21 -12.83
C GLU A 834 -5.14 49.42 -13.06
N ASP A 835 -4.25 49.96 -13.90
CA ASP A 835 -3.12 49.21 -14.47
C ASP A 835 -2.15 48.67 -13.39
N ILE A 836 -1.74 49.51 -12.42
CA ILE A 836 -0.80 49.11 -11.35
C ILE A 836 -1.45 48.11 -10.38
N PRO A 837 -2.65 48.37 -9.79
CA PRO A 837 -3.33 47.40 -8.95
C PRO A 837 -3.54 46.03 -9.59
N GLN A 838 -3.91 45.98 -10.88
CA GLN A 838 -4.09 44.71 -11.60
C GLN A 838 -2.80 43.90 -11.72
N ILE A 839 -1.66 44.54 -12.04
CA ILE A 839 -0.35 43.85 -12.08
C ILE A 839 0.03 43.30 -10.70
N ILE A 840 -0.23 44.04 -9.62
CA ILE A 840 -0.01 43.56 -8.24
C ILE A 840 -0.88 42.33 -7.96
N ILE A 841 -2.16 42.34 -8.38
CA ILE A 841 -3.07 41.21 -8.24
C ILE A 841 -2.57 39.99 -9.03
N GLN A 842 -2.06 40.16 -10.26
CA GLN A 842 -1.47 39.05 -11.02
C GLN A 842 -0.23 38.46 -10.33
N GLY A 843 0.62 39.30 -9.72
CA GLY A 843 1.76 38.84 -8.92
C GLY A 843 1.35 38.06 -7.67
N LEU A 844 0.30 38.49 -6.97
CA LEU A 844 -0.27 37.75 -5.84
C LEU A 844 -0.95 36.45 -6.29
N TYR A 845 -1.63 36.45 -7.43
CA TYR A 845 -2.24 35.25 -8.02
C TYR A 845 -1.18 34.21 -8.39
N TYR A 846 -0.04 34.62 -8.97
CA TYR A 846 1.09 33.73 -9.29
C TYR A 846 1.62 32.95 -8.07
N ASN A 847 1.67 33.60 -6.91
CA ASN A 847 2.08 32.98 -5.65
C ASN A 847 1.00 32.11 -5.00
N SER A 848 -0.27 32.21 -5.45
CA SER A 848 -1.44 31.59 -4.82
C SER A 848 -1.98 30.35 -5.54
N VAL A 849 -1.39 29.96 -6.67
CA VAL A 849 -1.85 28.80 -7.46
C VAL A 849 -0.70 27.85 -7.79
N ILE A 850 -1.03 26.55 -7.89
CA ILE A 850 -0.07 25.51 -8.28
C ILE A 850 0.37 25.72 -9.73
N THR A 851 -0.60 25.80 -10.65
CA THR A 851 -0.41 25.98 -12.09
C THR A 851 -0.74 27.41 -12.51
N TYR A 852 0.24 28.15 -13.02
CA TYR A 852 -0.01 29.48 -13.59
C TYR A 852 -0.44 29.34 -15.06
N ASP A 853 -1.72 29.57 -15.29
CA ASP A 853 -2.38 29.38 -16.58
C ASP A 853 -1.96 30.41 -17.65
N LEU A 854 -2.34 30.13 -18.92
CA LEU A 854 -2.16 31.11 -20.01
C LEU A 854 -2.97 32.39 -19.78
N ILE A 855 -4.21 32.31 -19.28
CA ILE A 855 -5.06 33.51 -19.10
C ILE A 855 -4.40 34.56 -18.18
N PRO A 856 -3.96 34.22 -16.94
CA PRO A 856 -3.16 35.12 -16.10
C PRO A 856 -1.89 35.65 -16.80
N SER A 857 -1.20 34.79 -17.54
CA SER A 857 0.02 35.17 -18.30
C SER A 857 -0.26 36.22 -19.39
N LEU A 858 -1.36 36.05 -20.13
CA LEU A 858 -1.81 37.00 -21.14
C LEU A 858 -2.32 38.31 -20.54
N VAL A 859 -2.96 38.28 -19.37
CA VAL A 859 -3.38 39.50 -18.64
C VAL A 859 -2.15 40.29 -18.19
N LEU A 860 -1.15 39.62 -17.60
CA LEU A 860 0.10 40.24 -17.19
C LEU A 860 0.84 40.88 -18.39
N ALA A 861 0.86 40.19 -19.53
CA ALA A 861 1.43 40.72 -20.77
C ALA A 861 0.62 41.90 -21.35
N SER A 862 -0.72 41.83 -21.28
CA SER A 862 -1.63 42.89 -21.76
C SER A 862 -1.45 44.18 -20.95
N GLY A 863 -1.58 44.12 -19.63
CA GLY A 863 -1.39 45.28 -18.75
C GLY A 863 0.01 45.89 -18.88
N GLY A 864 1.05 45.04 -19.03
CA GLY A 864 2.41 45.50 -19.34
C GLY A 864 2.52 46.27 -20.65
N LEU A 865 1.91 45.78 -21.73
CA LEU A 865 1.84 46.46 -23.03
C LEU A 865 1.04 47.76 -22.97
N VAL A 866 -0.07 47.79 -22.23
CA VAL A 866 -0.92 48.97 -22.07
C VAL A 866 -0.20 50.07 -21.30
N ILE A 867 0.47 49.77 -20.19
CA ILE A 867 1.32 50.73 -19.47
C ILE A 867 2.44 51.24 -20.38
N ALA A 868 3.14 50.34 -21.09
CA ALA A 868 4.21 50.72 -22.01
C ALA A 868 3.71 51.68 -23.09
N ASN A 869 2.56 51.40 -23.71
CA ASN A 869 1.94 52.27 -24.71
C ASN A 869 1.53 53.64 -24.12
N LYS A 870 0.83 53.65 -22.98
CA LYS A 870 0.42 54.86 -22.22
C LYS A 870 1.63 55.76 -21.89
N LEU A 871 2.80 55.17 -21.57
CA LEU A 871 4.05 55.89 -21.28
C LEU A 871 4.84 56.35 -22.53
N ILE A 872 4.99 55.49 -23.54
CA ILE A 872 5.77 55.78 -24.76
C ILE A 872 5.12 56.91 -25.56
N LEU A 873 3.80 56.85 -25.79
CA LEU A 873 3.05 57.85 -26.54
C LEU A 873 3.14 59.24 -25.87
N ARG A 874 3.19 59.28 -24.54
CA ARG A 874 3.32 60.52 -23.75
C ARG A 874 4.73 61.06 -23.71
N SER A 875 5.74 60.19 -23.62
CA SER A 875 7.15 60.56 -23.80
C SER A 875 7.39 61.21 -25.17
N TYR A 876 6.81 60.63 -26.23
CA TYR A 876 6.85 61.18 -27.59
C TYR A 876 6.18 62.56 -27.70
N HIS A 877 4.96 62.73 -27.16
CA HIS A 877 4.29 64.04 -27.16
C HIS A 877 4.98 65.10 -26.29
N ALA A 878 5.62 64.70 -25.18
CA ALA A 878 6.44 65.60 -24.35
C ALA A 878 7.70 66.05 -25.10
N LEU A 879 8.39 65.14 -25.78
CA LEU A 879 9.54 65.44 -26.64
C LEU A 879 9.19 66.40 -27.79
N LEU A 880 8.10 66.15 -28.51
CA LEU A 880 7.62 67.06 -29.56
C LEU A 880 7.28 68.45 -29.01
N ARG A 881 6.59 68.52 -27.87
CA ARG A 881 6.24 69.79 -27.22
C ARG A 881 7.48 70.54 -26.71
N TRP A 882 8.52 69.83 -26.26
CA TRP A 882 9.81 70.41 -25.89
C TRP A 882 10.53 70.96 -27.13
N ASN A 883 10.67 70.18 -28.20
CA ASN A 883 11.31 70.62 -29.44
C ASN A 883 10.63 71.87 -30.01
N HIS A 884 9.30 71.89 -30.10
CA HIS A 884 8.57 73.06 -30.60
C HIS A 884 8.71 74.30 -29.68
N ARG A 885 8.82 74.11 -28.35
CA ARG A 885 9.19 75.20 -27.42
C ARG A 885 10.62 75.69 -27.65
N ARG A 886 11.56 74.77 -27.90
CA ARG A 886 12.98 75.04 -28.18
C ARG A 886 13.14 75.83 -29.48
N ASP A 887 12.35 75.51 -30.50
CA ASP A 887 12.35 76.21 -31.78
C ASP A 887 11.71 77.60 -31.67
N LYS A 888 10.58 77.77 -30.96
CA LYS A 888 10.05 79.12 -30.66
C LYS A 888 11.03 79.99 -29.87
N ILE A 889 11.80 79.40 -28.94
CA ILE A 889 12.86 80.13 -28.21
C ILE A 889 14.02 80.49 -29.14
N ARG A 890 14.42 79.62 -30.07
CA ARG A 890 15.41 79.93 -31.12
C ARG A 890 14.94 81.06 -32.04
N GLU A 891 13.69 81.02 -32.48
CA GLU A 891 13.08 82.01 -33.36
C GLU A 891 12.94 83.38 -32.68
N TYR A 892 12.46 83.42 -31.43
CA TYR A 892 12.44 84.63 -30.60
C TYR A 892 13.84 85.24 -30.44
N ASN A 893 14.86 84.42 -30.16
CA ASN A 893 16.24 84.87 -30.07
C ASN A 893 16.82 85.34 -31.42
N ARG A 894 16.37 84.76 -32.55
CA ARG A 894 16.74 85.19 -33.91
C ARG A 894 16.14 86.56 -34.23
N ASN A 895 14.86 86.77 -33.93
CA ASN A 895 14.18 88.04 -34.15
C ASN A 895 14.73 89.16 -33.24
N ARG A 896 15.13 88.85 -32.00
CA ARG A 896 15.82 89.80 -31.11
C ARG A 896 17.21 90.20 -31.60
N ARG A 897 17.92 89.32 -32.33
CA ARG A 897 19.19 89.66 -33.00
C ARG A 897 18.95 90.54 -34.23
N LEU A 898 17.89 90.30 -35.00
CA LEU A 898 17.50 91.13 -36.14
C LEU A 898 17.07 92.54 -35.71
N SER A 899 16.31 92.69 -34.62
CA SER A 899 15.95 94.02 -34.09
C SER A 899 17.17 94.78 -33.54
N ALA A 900 18.12 94.09 -32.91
CA ALA A 900 19.37 94.72 -32.46
C ALA A 900 20.25 95.18 -33.65
N ALA A 901 20.20 94.48 -34.78
CA ALA A 901 20.88 94.88 -36.01
C ALA A 901 20.21 96.10 -36.67
N SER A 902 18.88 96.15 -36.74
CA SER A 902 18.16 97.31 -37.29
C SER A 902 18.32 98.57 -36.43
N ILE A 903 18.37 98.43 -35.11
CA ILE A 903 18.67 99.56 -34.21
C ILE A 903 20.11 100.08 -34.41
N ARG A 904 21.08 99.22 -34.76
CA ARG A 904 22.43 99.68 -35.15
C ARG A 904 22.44 100.42 -36.48
N SER A 905 21.70 99.97 -37.49
CA SER A 905 21.67 100.66 -38.80
C SER A 905 20.89 101.98 -38.79
N ILE A 906 19.94 102.16 -37.86
CA ILE A 906 19.30 103.47 -37.65
C ILE A 906 20.27 104.42 -36.93
N ARG A 907 21.07 103.92 -35.97
CA ARG A 907 22.05 104.75 -35.25
C ARG A 907 23.26 105.18 -36.11
N SER A 908 23.59 104.44 -37.18
CA SER A 908 24.67 104.82 -38.12
C SER A 908 24.27 105.83 -39.19
N ASN A 909 23.00 106.26 -39.26
CA ASN A 909 22.50 107.18 -40.29
C ASN A 909 22.07 108.55 -39.71
N VAL A 910 22.47 108.87 -38.47
CA VAL A 910 22.08 110.12 -37.77
C VAL A 910 23.29 110.88 -37.19
N GLU A 911 24.50 110.32 -37.24
CA GLU A 911 25.74 111.00 -36.83
C GLU A 911 26.83 110.83 -37.91
N ASN A 912 27.10 111.93 -38.64
CA ASN A 912 28.24 112.26 -39.53
C ASN A 912 28.95 111.14 -40.31
#